data_AF-A0A135LZW0-F1
#
_entry.id   AF-A0A135LZW0-F1
#
_cell.length_a   1.000
_cell.length_b   1.000
_cell.length_c   1.000
_cell.angle_alpha   90.00
_cell.angle_beta   90.00
_cell.angle_gamma   90.00
#
_symmetry.space_group_name_H-M   'P 1'
#
loop_
_entity.id
_entity.type
_entity.pdbx_description
1 polymer ?
#
loop_
_entity_poly.entity_id
_entity_poly.type
_entity_poly.pdbx_seq_one_letter_code
_entity_poly.pdbx_strand_id
1 'polypeptide(L)'
;MMPEMEPVILSLVQKLHGQEIKDPLIEHLGYQSVIDAVGGEQVFTEMALNAIDPRILALQGKIITVEMLDIIRASQMQELDPWPHSHGGYCDFITDSRDAKYWRGYVGQASVLAIRIPQHCSAIRTGKNNTLHYHIVTKPSAAGYRYSNFIRLWIIQFPNCTQTSTKEAFENVLELSFTRAFQTLAPSILELYFGPCPEGSYSSLGLNIVPPLMQGRELSPRVRAEFTKLLEGSTDSEIREWPSVRAKQKHRPNASEKSLVETQRCPRFTAEENVNALYVAIQSGEEFADMAFWPSKGKVPWTPLGSEIQPLDVKAWFENISNWILNDGCTKSDLAIPIGTTVASVGIMLDSVPTHTYGEISLPWGLRESGFTETNSLIWFTNLQKYKLIPGTFQVGMSRDTDTEFFSKSTQELIEKSSLRVILLCGKFAEKVALTEQDLKNKFILDLQGARYEIWVRFRHNAIERIFVRSPAPLITLWSNKGSIAVKIDLLFRCVSAVSNTRLSTTFYESALTVALVIRGWDDERSERVDPLEPALEKVNPTLRIWLERLGFREDEDVRRLAECTAGSLRLGLLVLLKVLPRAPPGVGPRKVPQSKTKRIGVISPETMEKVRLLLKDVQKELLPVNKTDTGDVIKPSHTQWEDTSLVDEDLIMEAVEHGSATLKELDSEKERLVVERLQAQGPGATEVNQMTYQKGLQLLIGYHFKGHETRKGEVSTYQFNFQHATFRIHQAPPNETSFFVKAEIAPMGERHPHAYATNALRSDPGMRFGFRVSLRDEKGEESFVKYASSSTWQAIAIANSFVDGLDGDSFEEICRRKRRFVWIDKRIKNVPPELQPFINGAYRDDEDNIIRFNSASPKVLKPTG
;
A
#
# COMPACT_ATOMS: atom_id res chain seq x y z
N MET A 1 -23.85 13.95 -19.31
CA MET A 1 -22.84 14.71 -20.07
C MET A 1 -21.66 14.97 -19.13
N MET A 2 -20.44 15.03 -19.64
CA MET A 2 -19.29 15.46 -18.85
C MET A 2 -19.40 16.96 -18.60
N PRO A 3 -19.44 17.43 -17.34
CA PRO A 3 -19.49 18.86 -17.04
C PRO A 3 -18.14 19.52 -17.32
N GLU A 4 -18.14 20.84 -17.48
CA GLU A 4 -16.90 21.63 -17.41
C GLU A 4 -16.29 21.47 -16.00
N MET A 5 -15.03 21.06 -15.92
CA MET A 5 -14.41 20.71 -14.64
C MET A 5 -14.06 21.93 -13.80
N GLU A 6 -13.65 23.05 -14.41
CA GLU A 6 -13.28 24.26 -13.68
C GLU A 6 -14.44 24.80 -12.82
N PRO A 7 -15.67 25.01 -13.34
CA PRO A 7 -16.80 25.43 -12.50
C PRO A 7 -17.17 24.42 -11.40
N VAL A 8 -17.04 23.12 -11.68
CA VAL A 8 -17.34 22.06 -10.71
C VAL A 8 -16.36 22.10 -9.54
N ILE A 9 -15.06 22.17 -9.84
CA ILE A 9 -14.00 22.24 -8.83
C ILE A 9 -14.12 23.55 -8.06
N LEU A 10 -14.26 24.69 -8.74
CA LEU A 10 -14.35 26.00 -8.11
C LEU A 10 -15.53 26.07 -7.14
N SER A 11 -16.70 25.60 -7.55
CA SER A 11 -17.90 25.60 -6.69
C SER A 11 -17.70 24.73 -5.44
N LEU A 12 -17.06 23.57 -5.58
CA LEU A 12 -16.76 22.71 -4.44
C LEU A 12 -15.75 23.36 -3.49
N VAL A 13 -14.69 23.95 -4.03
CA VAL A 13 -13.65 24.66 -3.25
C VAL A 13 -14.23 25.85 -2.51
N GLN A 14 -15.10 26.64 -3.15
CA GLN A 14 -15.82 27.75 -2.52
C GLN A 14 -16.68 27.31 -1.35
N LYS A 15 -17.44 26.23 -1.51
CA LYS A 15 -18.28 25.69 -0.43
C LYS A 15 -17.45 25.14 0.73
N LEU A 16 -16.30 24.52 0.45
CA LEU A 16 -15.37 24.04 1.47
C LEU A 16 -14.69 25.20 2.21
N HIS A 17 -14.30 26.24 1.47
CA HIS A 17 -13.65 27.43 2.02
C HIS A 17 -14.60 28.27 2.88
N GLY A 18 -15.83 28.49 2.41
CA GLY A 18 -16.91 29.20 3.11
C GLY A 18 -17.61 28.39 4.20
N GLN A 19 -17.19 27.13 4.44
CA GLN A 19 -17.81 26.20 5.40
C GLN A 19 -19.33 26.02 5.17
N GLU A 20 -19.77 26.11 3.92
CA GLU A 20 -21.19 25.97 3.55
C GLU A 20 -21.66 24.52 3.63
N ILE A 21 -20.73 23.57 3.55
CA ILE A 21 -21.01 22.15 3.71
C ILE A 21 -21.07 21.82 5.20
N LYS A 22 -22.28 21.87 5.75
CA LYS A 22 -22.60 21.49 7.14
C LYS A 22 -22.68 19.97 7.27
N ASP A 23 -21.56 19.30 7.10
CA ASP A 23 -21.43 17.88 7.42
C ASP A 23 -20.52 17.73 8.66
N PRO A 24 -21.06 17.33 9.82
CA PRO A 24 -20.28 17.16 11.06
C PRO A 24 -19.06 16.24 10.90
N LEU A 25 -19.06 15.38 9.87
CA LEU A 25 -17.97 14.45 9.59
C LEU A 25 -16.77 15.12 8.92
N ILE A 26 -16.94 16.31 8.32
CA ILE A 26 -15.88 17.08 7.65
C ILE A 26 -15.56 18.41 8.32
N GLU A 27 -16.38 18.88 9.28
CA GLU A 27 -16.22 20.19 9.94
C GLU A 27 -14.87 20.40 10.66
N HIS A 28 -14.18 19.33 11.09
CA HIS A 28 -12.84 19.44 11.68
C HIS A 28 -11.68 19.19 10.70
N LEU A 29 -11.96 19.09 9.38
CA LEU A 29 -10.92 18.96 8.36
C LEU A 29 -10.46 20.35 7.92
N GLY A 30 -9.15 20.60 7.97
CA GLY A 30 -8.53 21.90 7.71
C GLY A 30 -8.56 22.36 6.24
N TYR A 31 -9.60 22.03 5.47
CA TYR A 31 -9.73 22.43 4.05
C TYR A 31 -9.59 23.95 3.87
N GLN A 32 -10.26 24.74 4.72
CA GLN A 32 -10.12 26.19 4.73
C GLN A 32 -8.65 26.62 4.89
N SER A 33 -7.96 26.11 5.91
CA SER A 33 -6.55 26.44 6.15
C SER A 33 -5.62 26.01 5.00
N VAL A 34 -5.92 24.89 4.33
CA VAL A 34 -5.15 24.43 3.18
C VAL A 34 -5.41 25.34 1.97
N ILE A 35 -6.68 25.67 1.69
CA ILE A 35 -7.04 26.58 0.58
C ILE A 35 -6.38 27.93 0.79
N ASP A 36 -6.43 28.49 2.00
CA ASP A 36 -5.72 29.72 2.37
C ASP A 36 -4.21 29.61 2.15
N ALA A 37 -3.58 28.52 2.63
CA ALA A 37 -2.14 28.29 2.50
C ALA A 37 -1.67 28.11 1.04
N VAL A 38 -2.53 27.58 0.18
CA VAL A 38 -2.28 27.41 -1.27
C VAL A 38 -2.48 28.73 -2.04
N GLY A 39 -3.15 29.73 -1.46
CA GLY A 39 -3.35 31.04 -2.08
C GLY A 39 -4.79 31.40 -2.40
N GLY A 40 -5.75 30.72 -1.79
CA GLY A 40 -7.18 30.93 -1.99
C GLY A 40 -7.79 30.04 -3.08
N GLU A 41 -9.12 30.15 -3.20
CA GLU A 41 -9.97 29.25 -3.99
C GLU A 41 -9.56 29.14 -5.46
N GLN A 42 -9.25 30.28 -6.09
CA GLN A 42 -8.89 30.36 -7.51
C GLN A 42 -7.57 29.63 -7.80
N VAL A 43 -6.56 29.88 -6.97
CA VAL A 43 -5.23 29.26 -7.12
C VAL A 43 -5.33 27.75 -6.89
N PHE A 44 -6.05 27.32 -5.86
CA PHE A 44 -6.29 25.90 -5.60
C PHE A 44 -6.98 25.23 -6.79
N THR A 45 -8.03 25.86 -7.32
CA THR A 45 -8.80 25.34 -8.46
C THR A 45 -7.94 25.22 -9.71
N GLU A 46 -7.18 26.26 -10.05
CA GLU A 46 -6.28 26.25 -11.21
C GLU A 46 -5.23 25.12 -11.09
N MET A 47 -4.63 24.96 -9.91
CA MET A 47 -3.66 23.90 -9.64
C MET A 47 -4.29 22.50 -9.75
N ALA A 48 -5.50 22.31 -9.25
CA ALA A 48 -6.24 21.06 -9.38
C ALA A 48 -6.59 20.76 -10.84
N LEU A 49 -7.04 21.76 -11.60
CA LEU A 49 -7.37 21.63 -13.02
C LEU A 49 -6.13 21.24 -13.85
N ASN A 50 -4.98 21.85 -13.56
CA ASN A 50 -3.72 21.58 -14.26
C ASN A 50 -3.18 20.16 -14.07
N ALA A 51 -3.60 19.47 -12.99
CA ALA A 51 -3.23 18.09 -12.71
C ALA A 51 -4.04 17.06 -13.51
N ILE A 52 -5.18 17.47 -14.09
CA ILE A 52 -6.07 16.58 -14.85
C ILE A 52 -5.45 16.21 -16.19
N ASP A 53 -5.59 14.93 -16.57
CA ASP A 53 -5.13 14.44 -17.87
C ASP A 53 -5.86 15.18 -19.01
N PRO A 54 -5.15 15.81 -19.97
CA PRO A 54 -5.76 16.63 -21.02
C PRO A 54 -6.81 15.88 -21.85
N ARG A 55 -6.63 14.56 -22.05
CA ARG A 55 -7.60 13.73 -22.78
C ARG A 55 -8.93 13.59 -22.04
N ILE A 56 -8.91 13.71 -20.71
CA ILE A 56 -10.11 13.72 -19.87
C ILE A 56 -10.80 15.08 -19.95
N LEU A 57 -10.05 16.19 -19.94
CA LEU A 57 -10.61 17.53 -20.17
C LEU A 57 -11.24 17.64 -21.57
N ALA A 58 -10.68 16.95 -22.57
CA ALA A 58 -11.26 16.88 -23.90
C ALA A 58 -12.65 16.19 -23.96
N LEU A 59 -13.11 15.57 -22.87
CA LEU A 59 -14.48 15.02 -22.75
C LEU A 59 -15.52 16.05 -22.36
N GLN A 60 -15.14 17.23 -21.86
CA GLN A 60 -16.07 18.26 -21.39
C GLN A 60 -17.10 18.62 -22.47
N GLY A 61 -18.36 18.78 -22.04
CA GLY A 61 -19.51 19.03 -22.92
C GLY A 61 -19.98 17.83 -23.75
N LYS A 62 -19.31 16.66 -23.67
CA LYS A 62 -19.68 15.45 -24.45
C LYS A 62 -20.49 14.46 -23.62
N ILE A 63 -21.32 13.67 -24.29
CA ILE A 63 -21.94 12.48 -23.69
C ILE A 63 -20.86 11.40 -23.66
N ILE A 64 -20.50 10.96 -22.45
CA ILE A 64 -19.49 9.92 -22.25
C ILE A 64 -20.00 8.60 -22.82
N THR A 65 -19.21 7.99 -23.71
CA THR A 65 -19.45 6.65 -24.25
C THR A 65 -18.28 5.73 -23.93
N VAL A 66 -18.52 4.42 -23.92
CA VAL A 66 -17.48 3.40 -23.71
C VAL A 66 -16.36 3.54 -24.75
N GLU A 67 -16.70 3.80 -26.01
CA GLU A 67 -15.74 4.01 -27.10
C GLU A 67 -14.78 5.17 -26.82
N MET A 68 -15.29 6.31 -26.33
CA MET A 68 -14.43 7.45 -25.95
C MET A 68 -13.46 7.07 -24.83
N LEU A 69 -13.94 6.36 -23.81
CA LEU A 69 -13.10 5.93 -22.68
C LEU A 69 -12.06 4.89 -23.12
N ASP A 70 -12.42 3.99 -24.04
CA ASP A 70 -11.49 3.01 -24.61
C ASP A 70 -10.40 3.65 -25.47
N ILE A 71 -10.72 4.70 -26.22
CA ILE A 71 -9.71 5.48 -26.97
C ILE A 71 -8.71 6.13 -26.01
N ILE A 72 -9.19 6.74 -24.91
CA ILE A 72 -8.33 7.36 -23.90
C ILE A 72 -7.45 6.30 -23.23
N ARG A 73 -8.06 5.18 -22.83
CA ARG A 73 -7.37 4.01 -22.26
C ARG A 73 -6.24 3.58 -23.18
N ALA A 74 -6.54 3.27 -24.45
CA ALA A 74 -5.56 2.84 -25.44
C ALA A 74 -4.44 3.87 -25.67
N SER A 75 -4.76 5.16 -25.66
CA SER A 75 -3.76 6.24 -25.76
C SER A 75 -2.84 6.28 -24.53
N GLN A 76 -3.39 6.22 -23.32
CA GLN A 76 -2.61 6.18 -22.08
C GLN A 76 -1.64 4.98 -22.06
N MET A 77 -1.97 3.89 -22.74
CA MET A 77 -1.11 2.68 -22.81
C MET A 77 0.14 2.84 -23.63
N GLN A 78 0.18 3.81 -24.55
CA GLN A 78 1.35 4.04 -25.37
C GLN A 78 2.44 4.82 -24.62
N GLU A 79 2.13 5.29 -23.41
CA GLU A 79 3.09 5.98 -22.54
C GLU A 79 4.07 4.98 -21.89
N LEU A 80 5.30 5.44 -21.66
CA LEU A 80 6.35 4.66 -20.99
C LEU A 80 5.97 4.25 -19.56
N ASP A 81 5.22 5.11 -18.86
CA ASP A 81 4.75 4.87 -17.50
C ASP A 81 3.26 5.27 -17.36
N PRO A 82 2.31 4.40 -17.73
CA PRO A 82 0.89 4.71 -17.68
C PRO A 82 0.39 4.93 -16.24
N TRP A 83 1.05 4.34 -15.24
CA TRP A 83 0.67 4.40 -13.83
C TRP A 83 1.88 4.76 -12.97
N PRO A 84 2.21 6.06 -12.85
CA PRO A 84 3.41 6.48 -12.18
C PRO A 84 3.41 6.21 -10.67
N HIS A 85 4.61 6.24 -10.09
CA HIS A 85 4.84 6.17 -8.65
C HIS A 85 4.55 7.51 -7.96
N SER A 86 3.37 8.07 -8.23
CA SER A 86 2.93 9.38 -7.73
C SER A 86 1.46 9.35 -7.34
N HIS A 87 1.05 10.41 -6.64
CA HIS A 87 -0.35 10.65 -6.29
C HIS A 87 -1.18 10.82 -7.56
N GLY A 88 -2.39 10.27 -7.56
CA GLY A 88 -3.27 10.44 -8.69
C GLY A 88 -4.61 9.71 -8.55
N GLY A 89 -5.43 9.93 -9.57
CA GLY A 89 -6.78 9.40 -9.64
C GLY A 89 -7.01 8.51 -10.84
N TYR A 90 -7.98 7.62 -10.72
CA TYR A 90 -8.39 6.70 -11.76
C TYR A 90 -9.92 6.56 -11.80
N CYS A 91 -10.42 6.23 -12.98
CA CYS A 91 -11.77 5.70 -13.16
C CYS A 91 -11.67 4.26 -13.64
N ASP A 92 -12.37 3.36 -12.95
CA ASP A 92 -12.70 2.05 -13.47
C ASP A 92 -14.10 2.10 -14.08
N PHE A 93 -14.20 1.91 -15.40
CA PHE A 93 -15.47 1.79 -16.10
C PHE A 93 -15.73 0.31 -16.42
N ILE A 94 -16.70 -0.27 -15.75
CA ILE A 94 -17.06 -1.69 -15.94
C ILE A 94 -17.92 -1.83 -17.18
N THR A 95 -17.54 -2.69 -18.11
CA THR A 95 -18.33 -3.04 -19.32
C THR A 95 -18.85 -4.48 -19.25
N ASP A 96 -19.88 -4.81 -20.03
CA ASP A 96 -20.42 -6.16 -20.18
C ASP A 96 -20.48 -6.54 -21.67
N SER A 97 -19.74 -7.57 -22.07
CA SER A 97 -19.66 -8.03 -23.45
C SER A 97 -21.00 -8.49 -24.06
N ARG A 98 -22.02 -8.72 -23.22
CA ARG A 98 -23.38 -9.08 -23.67
C ARG A 98 -24.25 -7.87 -23.99
N ASP A 99 -23.86 -6.68 -23.53
CA ASP A 99 -24.60 -5.44 -23.71
C ASP A 99 -23.65 -4.27 -23.93
N ALA A 100 -23.56 -3.81 -25.18
CA ALA A 100 -22.70 -2.70 -25.58
C ALA A 100 -23.05 -1.35 -24.90
N LYS A 101 -24.25 -1.21 -24.33
CA LYS A 101 -24.66 -0.01 -23.59
C LYS A 101 -24.35 -0.11 -22.10
N TYR A 102 -23.97 -1.29 -21.62
CA TYR A 102 -23.67 -1.51 -20.22
C TYR A 102 -22.36 -0.83 -19.85
N TRP A 103 -22.43 0.22 -19.03
CA TRP A 103 -21.27 0.66 -18.26
C TRP A 103 -21.63 1.20 -16.88
N ARG A 104 -20.73 1.05 -15.90
CA ARG A 104 -20.79 1.67 -14.57
C ARG A 104 -19.42 2.18 -14.16
N GLY A 105 -19.37 3.38 -13.58
CA GLY A 105 -18.12 4.02 -13.16
C GLY A 105 -17.83 3.85 -11.67
N TYR A 106 -16.56 3.63 -11.35
CA TYR A 106 -15.98 3.78 -10.02
C TYR A 106 -14.79 4.74 -10.11
N VAL A 107 -14.85 5.85 -9.39
CA VAL A 107 -13.73 6.79 -9.27
C VAL A 107 -12.97 6.48 -7.99
N GLY A 108 -11.65 6.54 -8.04
CA GLY A 108 -10.84 6.43 -6.84
C GLY A 108 -9.50 7.10 -6.99
N GLN A 109 -8.76 7.11 -5.90
CA GLN A 109 -7.43 7.71 -5.83
C GLN A 109 -6.42 6.80 -5.14
N ALA A 110 -5.14 7.16 -5.25
CA ALA A 110 -4.06 6.63 -4.44
C ALA A 110 -2.84 7.54 -4.45
N SER A 111 -2.06 7.47 -3.38
CA SER A 111 -0.72 8.07 -3.31
C SER A 111 0.29 7.41 -4.24
N VAL A 112 0.04 6.15 -4.63
CA VAL A 112 0.88 5.40 -5.58
C VAL A 112 -0.01 4.54 -6.50
N LEU A 113 -0.28 5.05 -7.70
CA LEU A 113 -1.11 4.36 -8.70
C LEU A 113 -0.48 3.03 -9.16
N ALA A 114 0.84 2.99 -9.31
CA ALA A 114 1.62 1.79 -9.65
C ALA A 114 1.33 0.59 -8.72
N ILE A 115 0.94 0.85 -7.47
CA ILE A 115 0.57 -0.19 -6.49
C ILE A 115 -0.95 -0.42 -6.50
N ARG A 116 -1.74 0.66 -6.55
CA ARG A 116 -3.19 0.58 -6.36
C ARG A 116 -3.91 -0.15 -7.49
N ILE A 117 -3.53 0.09 -8.74
CA ILE A 117 -4.20 -0.52 -9.89
C ILE A 117 -4.00 -2.05 -9.90
N PRO A 118 -2.77 -2.60 -9.70
CA PRO A 118 -2.58 -4.03 -9.47
C PRO A 118 -3.41 -4.62 -8.32
N GLN A 119 -3.60 -3.89 -7.22
CA GLN A 119 -4.44 -4.38 -6.11
C GLN A 119 -5.89 -4.59 -6.52
N HIS A 120 -6.47 -3.67 -7.30
CA HIS A 120 -7.82 -3.82 -7.85
C HIS A 120 -7.92 -5.00 -8.80
N CYS A 121 -6.96 -5.11 -9.73
CA CYS A 121 -6.89 -6.24 -10.66
C CYS A 121 -6.85 -7.58 -9.91
N SER A 122 -6.02 -7.69 -8.86
CA SER A 122 -5.94 -8.89 -8.01
C SER A 122 -7.26 -9.16 -7.28
N ALA A 123 -7.90 -8.13 -6.72
CA ALA A 123 -9.19 -8.26 -6.03
C ALA A 123 -10.28 -8.81 -6.95
N ILE A 124 -10.39 -8.29 -8.17
CA ILE A 124 -11.38 -8.72 -9.16
C ILE A 124 -11.13 -10.16 -9.59
N ARG A 125 -9.88 -10.53 -9.90
CA ARG A 125 -9.54 -11.90 -10.31
C ARG A 125 -9.78 -12.93 -9.23
N THR A 126 -9.51 -12.58 -7.97
CA THR A 126 -9.77 -13.47 -6.82
C THR A 126 -11.25 -13.53 -6.44
N GLY A 127 -12.14 -12.89 -7.23
CA GLY A 127 -13.57 -12.92 -6.99
C GLY A 127 -13.97 -12.21 -5.69
N LYS A 128 -13.20 -11.22 -5.24
CA LYS A 128 -13.59 -10.42 -4.07
C LYS A 128 -14.92 -9.74 -4.36
N ASN A 129 -15.81 -9.75 -3.38
CA ASN A 129 -17.16 -9.19 -3.51
C ASN A 129 -17.55 -8.40 -2.25
N ASN A 130 -16.56 -7.88 -1.54
CA ASN A 130 -16.70 -7.19 -0.26
C ASN A 130 -16.97 -5.68 -0.39
N THR A 131 -16.98 -5.14 -1.61
CA THR A 131 -17.36 -3.77 -1.97
C THR A 131 -18.37 -3.84 -3.11
N LEU A 132 -19.19 -2.79 -3.29
CA LEU A 132 -20.14 -2.70 -4.42
C LEU A 132 -19.39 -2.80 -5.74
N HIS A 133 -18.31 -2.03 -5.88
CA HIS A 133 -17.41 -2.05 -7.04
C HIS A 133 -17.01 -3.47 -7.44
N TYR A 134 -16.43 -4.25 -6.53
CA TYR A 134 -16.01 -5.61 -6.86
C TYR A 134 -17.19 -6.57 -7.02
N HIS A 135 -18.28 -6.38 -6.27
CA HIS A 135 -19.47 -7.21 -6.37
C HIS A 135 -20.09 -7.16 -7.77
N ILE A 136 -20.17 -5.97 -8.38
CA ILE A 136 -20.71 -5.80 -9.74
C ILE A 136 -19.85 -6.52 -10.78
N VAL A 137 -18.51 -6.44 -10.69
CA VAL A 137 -17.62 -7.15 -11.65
C VAL A 137 -17.69 -8.66 -11.44
N THR A 138 -17.71 -9.11 -10.18
CA THR A 138 -17.53 -10.53 -9.80
C THR A 138 -18.85 -11.27 -9.58
N LYS A 139 -19.97 -10.68 -9.96
CA LYS A 139 -21.30 -11.27 -9.81
C LYS A 139 -21.35 -12.60 -10.58
N PRO A 140 -21.86 -13.71 -9.99
CA PRO A 140 -21.87 -15.01 -10.67
C PRO A 140 -22.55 -15.00 -12.04
N SER A 141 -23.66 -14.25 -12.18
CA SER A 141 -24.39 -14.10 -13.46
C SER A 141 -23.62 -13.31 -14.52
N ALA A 142 -22.47 -12.73 -14.18
CA ALA A 142 -21.64 -11.92 -15.05
C ALA A 142 -20.20 -12.45 -15.19
N ALA A 143 -19.90 -13.59 -14.55
CA ALA A 143 -18.58 -14.21 -14.59
C ALA A 143 -18.17 -14.48 -16.05
N GLY A 144 -16.98 -14.01 -16.43
CA GLY A 144 -16.44 -14.17 -17.79
C GLY A 144 -17.00 -13.21 -18.85
N TYR A 145 -18.00 -12.37 -18.52
CA TYR A 145 -18.62 -11.42 -19.46
C TYR A 145 -18.37 -9.95 -19.11
N ARG A 146 -18.12 -9.64 -17.84
CA ARG A 146 -17.81 -8.28 -17.40
C ARG A 146 -16.32 -8.03 -17.27
N TYR A 147 -15.95 -6.80 -17.60
CA TYR A 147 -14.58 -6.32 -17.58
C TYR A 147 -14.51 -4.98 -16.86
N SER A 148 -13.54 -4.86 -15.96
CA SER A 148 -13.10 -3.63 -15.36
C SER A 148 -12.01 -3.03 -16.25
N ASN A 149 -12.08 -1.72 -16.50
CA ASN A 149 -11.23 -1.01 -17.45
C ASN A 149 -10.74 0.27 -16.79
N PHE A 150 -9.43 0.42 -16.62
CA PHE A 150 -8.86 1.56 -15.90
C PHE A 150 -8.38 2.65 -16.85
N ILE A 151 -8.76 3.89 -16.55
CA ILE A 151 -8.16 5.11 -17.11
C ILE A 151 -7.65 6.00 -15.99
N ARG A 152 -6.56 6.72 -16.28
CA ARG A 152 -5.99 7.72 -15.38
C ARG A 152 -6.73 9.04 -15.56
N LEU A 153 -7.12 9.65 -14.43
CA LEU A 153 -7.88 10.90 -14.42
C LEU A 153 -6.97 12.12 -14.17
N TRP A 154 -6.07 12.02 -13.19
CA TRP A 154 -5.11 13.07 -12.85
C TRP A 154 -3.84 12.48 -12.26
N ILE A 155 -2.74 13.25 -12.30
CA ILE A 155 -1.50 12.97 -11.59
C ILE A 155 -1.08 14.24 -10.86
N ILE A 156 -0.73 14.13 -9.57
CA ILE A 156 -0.10 15.22 -8.84
C ILE A 156 1.28 14.78 -8.36
N GLN A 157 2.29 15.56 -8.73
CA GLN A 157 3.65 15.41 -8.24
C GLN A 157 3.86 16.41 -7.11
N PHE A 158 3.55 15.99 -5.88
CA PHE A 158 3.83 16.80 -4.70
C PHE A 158 5.32 16.77 -4.38
N PRO A 159 5.96 17.90 -4.01
CA PRO A 159 7.28 17.86 -3.39
C PRO A 159 7.24 17.06 -2.08
N ASN A 160 8.37 16.44 -1.73
CA ASN A 160 8.49 15.57 -0.56
C ASN A 160 8.07 16.29 0.74
N CYS A 161 8.34 17.59 0.85
CA CYS A 161 7.97 18.42 2.01
C CYS A 161 6.49 18.84 2.07
N THR A 162 5.65 18.40 1.13
CA THR A 162 4.22 18.75 1.13
C THR A 162 3.52 18.05 2.28
N GLN A 163 2.91 18.84 3.16
CA GLN A 163 2.10 18.33 4.25
C GLN A 163 1.03 17.35 3.77
N THR A 164 0.84 16.28 4.53
CA THR A 164 -0.17 15.23 4.24
C THR A 164 -1.57 15.82 4.08
N SER A 165 -1.95 16.79 4.92
CA SER A 165 -3.24 17.50 4.84
C SER A 165 -3.45 18.21 3.49
N THR A 166 -2.40 18.82 2.94
CA THR A 166 -2.45 19.43 1.61
C THR A 166 -2.61 18.39 0.52
N LYS A 167 -1.84 17.28 0.60
CA LYS A 167 -1.95 16.16 -0.36
C LYS A 167 -3.38 15.63 -0.40
N GLU A 168 -3.92 15.27 0.76
CA GLU A 168 -5.28 14.75 0.95
C GLU A 168 -6.36 15.74 0.50
N ALA A 169 -6.15 17.05 0.68
CA ALA A 169 -7.14 18.04 0.26
C ALA A 169 -7.33 18.08 -1.26
N PHE A 170 -6.23 18.15 -2.03
CA PHE A 170 -6.27 18.10 -3.50
C PHE A 170 -6.89 16.79 -4.01
N GLU A 171 -6.44 15.69 -3.41
CA GLU A 171 -6.90 14.33 -3.67
C GLU A 171 -8.43 14.20 -3.49
N ASN A 172 -8.94 14.59 -2.31
CA ASN A 172 -10.36 14.50 -1.99
C ASN A 172 -11.23 15.44 -2.84
N VAL A 173 -10.75 16.65 -3.15
CA VAL A 173 -11.46 17.61 -4.02
C VAL A 173 -11.56 17.07 -5.45
N LEU A 174 -10.47 16.55 -6.00
CA LEU A 174 -10.47 15.97 -7.34
C LEU A 174 -11.33 14.71 -7.40
N GLU A 175 -11.20 13.79 -6.44
CA GLU A 175 -12.01 12.57 -6.40
C GLU A 175 -13.50 12.90 -6.34
N LEU A 176 -13.93 13.80 -5.44
CA LEU A 176 -15.34 14.19 -5.34
C LEU A 176 -15.81 14.90 -6.63
N SER A 177 -15.00 15.77 -7.24
CA SER A 177 -15.32 16.43 -8.51
C SER A 177 -15.51 15.43 -9.64
N PHE A 178 -14.67 14.40 -9.71
CA PHE A 178 -14.81 13.33 -10.71
C PHE A 178 -15.98 12.39 -10.41
N THR A 179 -16.35 12.19 -9.14
CA THR A 179 -17.60 11.45 -8.84
C THR A 179 -18.84 12.18 -9.35
N ARG A 180 -18.81 13.52 -9.41
CA ARG A 180 -19.86 14.33 -10.06
C ARG A 180 -19.80 14.23 -11.58
N ALA A 181 -18.60 14.24 -12.15
CA ALA A 181 -18.40 14.19 -13.59
C ALA A 181 -18.85 12.86 -14.21
N PHE A 182 -18.43 11.75 -13.60
CA PHE A 182 -18.82 10.39 -13.99
C PHE A 182 -20.10 9.88 -13.30
N GLN A 183 -20.68 10.68 -12.41
CA GLN A 183 -21.91 10.39 -11.65
C GLN A 183 -21.82 9.04 -10.91
N THR A 184 -20.72 8.85 -10.17
CA THR A 184 -20.40 7.56 -9.54
C THR A 184 -20.90 7.43 -8.10
N LEU A 185 -21.42 8.49 -7.49
CA LEU A 185 -22.11 8.46 -6.19
C LEU A 185 -23.63 8.39 -6.35
N ALA A 186 -24.34 8.07 -5.27
CA ALA A 186 -25.80 8.11 -5.25
C ALA A 186 -26.31 9.54 -5.57
N PRO A 187 -27.42 9.68 -6.33
CA PRO A 187 -27.98 10.98 -6.71
C PRO A 187 -28.15 11.98 -5.56
N SER A 188 -28.69 11.54 -4.43
CA SER A 188 -28.90 12.40 -3.25
C SER A 188 -27.60 12.95 -2.65
N ILE A 189 -26.50 12.21 -2.78
CA ILE A 189 -25.18 12.65 -2.34
C ILE A 189 -24.64 13.71 -3.32
N LEU A 190 -24.78 13.48 -4.62
CA LEU A 190 -24.35 14.46 -5.62
C LEU A 190 -25.13 15.77 -5.48
N GLU A 191 -26.44 15.70 -5.21
CA GLU A 191 -27.27 16.88 -4.94
C GLU A 191 -26.83 17.65 -3.69
N LEU A 192 -26.42 16.94 -2.64
CA LEU A 192 -25.92 17.57 -1.41
C LEU A 192 -24.70 18.46 -1.67
N TYR A 193 -23.73 17.97 -2.46
CA TYR A 193 -22.48 18.71 -2.68
C TYR A 193 -22.55 19.67 -3.88
N PHE A 194 -23.28 19.32 -4.94
CA PHE A 194 -23.27 20.06 -6.22
C PHE A 194 -24.60 20.73 -6.57
N GLY A 195 -25.65 20.53 -5.77
CA GLY A 195 -26.99 21.04 -6.07
C GLY A 195 -27.74 20.19 -7.10
N PRO A 196 -28.93 20.64 -7.56
CA PRO A 196 -29.74 19.89 -8.51
C PRO A 196 -29.00 19.65 -9.84
N CYS A 197 -29.23 18.48 -10.44
CA CYS A 197 -28.63 18.13 -11.72
C CYS A 197 -29.14 19.07 -12.84
N PRO A 198 -28.25 19.81 -13.54
CA PRO A 198 -28.66 20.67 -14.65
C PRO A 198 -29.41 19.91 -15.76
N GLU A 199 -29.06 18.63 -15.96
CA GLU A 199 -29.68 17.74 -16.94
C GLU A 199 -30.96 17.04 -16.42
N GLY A 200 -31.48 17.44 -15.25
CA GLY A 200 -32.71 16.93 -14.64
C GLY A 200 -32.44 16.03 -13.43
N SER A 201 -31.81 14.86 -13.64
CA SER A 201 -31.50 13.93 -12.56
C SER A 201 -30.10 13.33 -12.70
N TYR A 202 -29.44 13.11 -11.57
CA TYR A 202 -28.21 12.33 -11.53
C TYR A 202 -28.45 10.86 -11.86
N SER A 203 -27.48 10.24 -12.52
CA SER A 203 -27.42 8.81 -12.77
C SER A 203 -27.34 8.04 -11.46
N SER A 204 -28.05 6.92 -11.39
CA SER A 204 -27.97 5.98 -10.27
C SER A 204 -27.09 4.76 -10.56
N LEU A 205 -26.27 4.83 -11.61
CA LEU A 205 -25.39 3.74 -12.08
C LEU A 205 -23.99 3.74 -11.43
N GLY A 206 -23.76 4.64 -10.48
CA GLY A 206 -22.48 4.83 -9.82
C GLY A 206 -22.11 3.77 -8.78
N LEU A 207 -20.81 3.49 -8.64
CA LEU A 207 -20.28 2.44 -7.76
C LEU A 207 -19.58 2.95 -6.49
N ASN A 208 -19.38 4.27 -6.36
CA ASN A 208 -18.89 4.89 -5.12
C ASN A 208 -20.03 4.92 -4.09
N ILE A 209 -19.72 4.53 -2.84
CA ILE A 209 -20.71 4.52 -1.75
C ILE A 209 -20.55 5.74 -0.85
N VAL A 210 -19.31 6.06 -0.48
CA VAL A 210 -18.99 7.10 0.50
C VAL A 210 -18.32 8.27 -0.21
N PRO A 211 -18.75 9.52 0.06
CA PRO A 211 -18.08 10.74 -0.39
C PRO A 211 -16.58 10.75 -0.07
N PRO A 212 -15.70 11.09 -1.05
CA PRO A 212 -14.26 11.17 -0.84
C PRO A 212 -13.78 12.15 0.23
N LEU A 213 -14.53 13.22 0.51
CA LEU A 213 -14.18 14.19 1.55
C LEU A 213 -14.06 13.59 2.96
N MET A 214 -14.60 12.39 3.18
CA MET A 214 -14.50 11.66 4.45
C MET A 214 -13.36 10.63 4.48
N GLN A 215 -12.56 10.52 3.42
CA GLN A 215 -11.39 9.65 3.39
C GLN A 215 -10.28 10.23 4.28
N GLY A 216 -9.64 9.35 5.08
CA GLY A 216 -8.68 9.73 6.14
C GLY A 216 -9.22 9.53 7.56
N ARG A 217 -10.54 9.31 7.74
CA ARG A 217 -11.17 9.00 9.04
C ARG A 217 -11.65 7.55 9.14
N GLU A 218 -11.55 6.99 10.34
CA GLU A 218 -12.21 5.71 10.65
C GLU A 218 -13.73 5.95 10.81
N LEU A 219 -14.46 5.83 9.70
CA LEU A 219 -15.91 5.95 9.73
C LEU A 219 -16.54 4.76 10.46
N SER A 220 -17.40 5.06 11.43
CA SER A 220 -18.12 4.04 12.20
C SER A 220 -18.96 3.14 11.28
N PRO A 221 -19.16 1.86 11.65
CA PRO A 221 -19.99 0.93 10.87
C PRO A 221 -21.42 1.43 10.61
N ARG A 222 -21.95 2.28 11.50
CA ARG A 222 -23.27 2.90 11.40
C ARG A 222 -23.33 3.93 10.28
N VAL A 223 -22.40 4.88 10.23
CA VAL A 223 -22.34 5.91 9.18
C VAL A 223 -22.19 5.27 7.79
N ARG A 224 -21.32 4.25 7.66
CA ARG A 224 -21.17 3.50 6.40
C ARG A 224 -22.46 2.77 5.99
N ALA A 225 -23.26 2.32 6.96
CA ALA A 225 -24.54 1.66 6.68
C ALA A 225 -25.59 2.64 6.16
N GLU A 226 -25.59 3.89 6.64
CA GLU A 226 -26.49 4.95 6.17
C GLU A 226 -26.24 5.25 4.68
N PHE A 227 -24.98 5.45 4.27
CA PHE A 227 -24.62 5.62 2.86
C PHE A 227 -24.93 4.39 2.00
N THR A 228 -24.71 3.18 2.53
CA THR A 228 -25.08 1.95 1.82
C THR A 228 -26.58 1.89 1.57
N LYS A 229 -27.41 2.31 2.53
CA LYS A 229 -28.87 2.28 2.42
C LYS A 229 -29.41 3.20 1.31
N LEU A 230 -28.71 4.30 0.99
CA LEU A 230 -29.11 5.20 -0.10
C LEU A 230 -29.20 4.49 -1.46
N LEU A 231 -28.47 3.39 -1.64
CA LEU A 231 -28.49 2.58 -2.86
C LEU A 231 -29.81 1.83 -3.07
N GLU A 232 -30.65 1.67 -2.05
CA GLU A 232 -32.01 1.10 -2.18
C GLU A 232 -32.88 1.90 -3.16
N GLY A 233 -32.58 3.19 -3.33
CA GLY A 233 -33.24 4.07 -4.30
C GLY A 233 -32.70 3.99 -5.73
N SER A 234 -31.69 3.15 -6.02
CA SER A 234 -31.13 3.07 -7.38
C SER A 234 -32.13 2.47 -8.38
N THR A 235 -32.12 3.00 -9.60
CA THR A 235 -32.86 2.42 -10.74
C THR A 235 -32.20 1.15 -11.28
N ASP A 236 -30.92 0.92 -10.98
CA ASP A 236 -30.21 -0.31 -11.34
C ASP A 236 -30.48 -1.39 -10.29
N SER A 237 -31.06 -2.51 -10.74
CA SER A 237 -31.40 -3.63 -9.86
C SER A 237 -30.20 -4.23 -9.13
N GLU A 238 -29.00 -4.21 -9.73
CA GLU A 238 -27.80 -4.79 -9.14
C GLU A 238 -27.14 -3.88 -8.10
N ILE A 239 -27.31 -2.57 -8.24
CA ILE A 239 -26.87 -1.62 -7.21
C ILE A 239 -27.88 -1.63 -6.06
N ARG A 240 -29.18 -1.71 -6.37
CA ARG A 240 -30.26 -1.75 -5.38
C ARG A 240 -30.26 -2.99 -4.49
N GLU A 241 -29.76 -4.13 -4.96
CA GLU A 241 -29.65 -5.35 -4.14
C GLU A 241 -28.47 -5.31 -3.14
N TRP A 242 -27.46 -4.48 -3.37
CA TRP A 242 -26.22 -4.46 -2.59
C TRP A 242 -26.43 -4.27 -1.07
N PRO A 243 -27.30 -3.39 -0.58
CA PRO A 243 -27.54 -3.22 0.85
C PRO A 243 -27.96 -4.54 1.53
N SER A 244 -28.83 -5.30 0.86
CA SER A 244 -29.28 -6.62 1.34
C SER A 244 -28.16 -7.65 1.30
N VAL A 245 -27.36 -7.68 0.21
CA VAL A 245 -26.18 -8.56 0.09
C VAL A 245 -25.18 -8.26 1.21
N ARG A 246 -24.89 -6.98 1.46
CA ARG A 246 -23.95 -6.53 2.47
C ARG A 246 -24.40 -6.86 3.89
N ALA A 247 -25.69 -6.72 4.18
CA ALA A 247 -26.26 -7.12 5.47
C ALA A 247 -26.06 -8.63 5.71
N LYS A 248 -26.34 -9.49 4.72
CA LYS A 248 -26.11 -10.94 4.80
C LYS A 248 -24.62 -11.29 4.97
N GLN A 249 -23.73 -10.56 4.29
CA GLN A 249 -22.28 -10.74 4.45
C GLN A 249 -21.80 -10.41 5.87
N LYS A 250 -22.36 -9.35 6.50
CA LYS A 250 -22.04 -8.96 7.88
C LYS A 250 -22.70 -9.86 8.94
N HIS A 251 -23.86 -10.45 8.63
CA HIS A 251 -24.56 -11.38 9.52
C HIS A 251 -24.02 -12.79 9.52
N ARG A 252 -23.08 -13.15 8.63
CA ARG A 252 -22.20 -14.29 8.90
C ARG A 252 -21.43 -13.93 10.17
N PRO A 253 -21.70 -14.58 11.31
CA PRO A 253 -20.95 -14.27 12.51
C PRO A 253 -19.48 -14.45 12.15
N ASN A 254 -18.64 -13.49 12.49
CA ASN A 254 -17.27 -13.82 12.87
C ASN A 254 -17.40 -14.68 14.12
N ALA A 255 -17.82 -15.94 13.96
CA ALA A 255 -17.74 -16.93 14.99
C ALA A 255 -16.26 -16.94 15.39
N SER A 256 -16.02 -16.62 16.67
CA SER A 256 -14.79 -16.84 17.42
C SER A 256 -13.69 -15.77 17.51
N GLU A 257 -13.93 -14.46 17.60
CA GLU A 257 -12.88 -13.65 18.27
C GLU A 257 -12.70 -14.08 19.73
N LYS A 258 -13.81 -14.31 20.46
CA LYS A 258 -13.79 -14.93 21.80
C LYS A 258 -13.24 -16.37 21.78
N SER A 259 -13.71 -17.24 20.86
CA SER A 259 -13.24 -18.62 20.83
C SER A 259 -11.81 -18.79 20.30
N LEU A 260 -11.25 -17.86 19.51
CA LEU A 260 -9.85 -17.92 19.07
C LEU A 260 -8.86 -17.44 20.15
N VAL A 261 -9.28 -16.53 21.02
CA VAL A 261 -8.52 -16.16 22.23
C VAL A 261 -8.47 -17.35 23.18
N GLU A 262 -9.58 -18.07 23.34
CA GLU A 262 -9.62 -19.34 24.09
C GLU A 262 -8.76 -20.43 23.42
N THR A 263 -8.84 -20.61 22.10
CA THR A 263 -7.99 -21.54 21.32
C THR A 263 -6.50 -21.28 21.51
N GLN A 264 -6.08 -20.02 21.58
CA GLN A 264 -4.66 -19.64 21.75
C GLN A 264 -4.12 -19.85 23.17
N ARG A 265 -5.00 -19.92 24.17
CA ARG A 265 -4.67 -20.22 25.57
C ARG A 265 -4.54 -21.73 25.83
N CYS A 266 -5.12 -22.57 24.97
CA CYS A 266 -4.98 -24.02 25.07
C CYS A 266 -3.53 -24.47 24.77
N PRO A 267 -3.03 -25.51 25.48
CA PRO A 267 -1.78 -26.17 25.12
C PRO A 267 -1.80 -26.60 23.65
N ARG A 268 -0.71 -26.36 22.92
CA ARG A 268 -0.63 -26.67 21.49
C ARG A 268 -0.67 -28.18 21.27
N PHE A 269 -1.41 -28.64 20.25
CA PHE A 269 -1.43 -30.05 19.87
C PHE A 269 -0.02 -30.55 19.50
N THR A 270 0.34 -31.71 20.05
CA THR A 270 1.46 -32.55 19.62
C THR A 270 1.26 -33.07 18.20
N ALA A 271 2.30 -33.63 17.58
CA ALA A 271 2.18 -34.22 16.25
C ALA A 271 1.11 -35.33 16.21
N GLU A 272 1.02 -36.17 17.24
CA GLU A 272 0.03 -37.23 17.35
C GLU A 272 -1.39 -36.69 17.48
N GLU A 273 -1.60 -35.63 18.28
CA GLU A 273 -2.91 -34.99 18.44
C GLU A 273 -3.39 -34.32 17.14
N ASN A 274 -2.47 -33.72 16.36
CA ASN A 274 -2.82 -33.19 15.03
C ASN A 274 -3.28 -34.30 14.07
N VAL A 275 -2.58 -35.44 14.07
CA VAL A 275 -2.97 -36.60 13.26
C VAL A 275 -4.29 -37.21 13.74
N ASN A 276 -4.51 -37.25 15.06
CA ASN A 276 -5.76 -37.73 15.64
C ASN A 276 -6.95 -36.82 15.31
N ALA A 277 -6.75 -35.49 15.29
CA ALA A 277 -7.79 -34.55 14.88
C ALA A 277 -8.26 -34.80 13.43
N LEU A 278 -7.32 -35.13 12.53
CA LEU A 278 -7.63 -35.55 11.17
C LEU A 278 -8.45 -36.86 11.14
N TYR A 279 -8.08 -37.84 11.97
CA TYR A 279 -8.82 -39.09 12.07
C TYR A 279 -10.27 -38.86 12.54
N VAL A 280 -10.46 -38.08 13.61
CA VAL A 280 -11.78 -37.71 14.13
C VAL A 280 -12.62 -37.01 13.06
N ALA A 281 -12.01 -36.12 12.27
CA ALA A 281 -12.69 -35.45 11.17
C ALA A 281 -13.21 -36.44 10.10
N ILE A 282 -12.40 -37.44 9.72
CA ILE A 282 -12.76 -38.43 8.70
C ILE A 282 -13.82 -39.41 9.22
N GLN A 283 -13.71 -39.85 10.48
CA GLN A 283 -14.69 -40.76 11.10
C GLN A 283 -16.09 -40.16 11.22
N SER A 284 -16.22 -38.84 11.18
CA SER A 284 -17.53 -38.18 11.21
C SER A 284 -18.39 -38.46 9.96
N GLY A 285 -17.81 -38.99 8.88
CA GLY A 285 -18.56 -39.42 7.70
C GLY A 285 -19.17 -40.82 7.90
N GLU A 286 -20.48 -40.96 7.67
CA GLU A 286 -21.23 -42.22 7.85
C GLU A 286 -20.61 -43.41 7.09
N GLU A 287 -20.07 -43.18 5.90
CA GLU A 287 -19.42 -44.22 5.07
C GLU A 287 -18.08 -44.73 5.64
N PHE A 288 -17.46 -43.99 6.56
CA PHE A 288 -16.10 -44.24 7.05
C PHE A 288 -16.04 -44.54 8.56
N ALA A 289 -17.17 -44.47 9.27
CA ALA A 289 -17.26 -44.71 10.70
C ALA A 289 -16.85 -46.15 11.09
N ASP A 290 -17.17 -47.13 10.24
CA ASP A 290 -16.94 -48.56 10.49
C ASP A 290 -15.63 -49.10 9.87
N MET A 291 -14.86 -48.27 9.15
CA MET A 291 -13.60 -48.69 8.54
C MET A 291 -12.45 -48.65 9.57
N ALA A 292 -11.93 -49.82 9.95
CA ALA A 292 -10.77 -50.00 10.84
C ALA A 292 -9.42 -49.62 10.17
N PHE A 293 -9.36 -48.47 9.51
CA PHE A 293 -8.30 -48.10 8.58
C PHE A 293 -7.09 -47.41 9.24
N TRP A 294 -7.22 -46.87 10.46
CA TRP A 294 -6.13 -46.11 11.10
C TRP A 294 -5.28 -46.96 12.05
N PRO A 295 -3.94 -46.98 11.92
CA PRO A 295 -3.07 -47.66 12.86
C PRO A 295 -3.02 -46.92 14.20
N SER A 296 -2.91 -47.66 15.30
CA SER A 296 -2.84 -47.17 16.69
C SER A 296 -1.60 -46.33 17.05
N LYS A 297 -0.82 -45.86 16.05
CA LYS A 297 0.51 -45.24 16.20
C LYS A 297 0.63 -43.82 15.64
N GLY A 298 -0.46 -43.05 15.56
CA GLY A 298 -0.39 -41.62 15.22
C GLY A 298 0.20 -41.30 13.84
N LYS A 299 0.15 -42.23 12.88
CA LYS A 299 0.63 -42.04 11.50
C LYS A 299 -0.51 -42.08 10.51
N VAL A 300 -0.44 -41.22 9.49
CA VAL A 300 -1.41 -41.19 8.41
C VAL A 300 -1.18 -42.41 7.49
N PRO A 301 -2.22 -43.22 7.23
CA PRO A 301 -2.17 -44.37 6.33
C PRO A 301 -2.14 -43.95 4.85
N TRP A 302 -0.99 -43.44 4.42
CA TRP A 302 -0.76 -43.03 3.04
C TRP A 302 -0.76 -44.21 2.07
N THR A 303 -1.43 -44.08 0.93
CA THR A 303 -1.30 -45.04 -0.18
C THR A 303 0.16 -45.13 -0.61
N PRO A 304 0.76 -46.32 -0.82
CA PRO A 304 2.14 -46.42 -1.30
C PRO A 304 2.36 -45.56 -2.55
N LEU A 305 3.45 -44.81 -2.59
CA LEU A 305 3.87 -44.14 -3.82
C LEU A 305 4.25 -45.25 -4.81
N GLY A 306 3.55 -45.33 -5.93
CA GLY A 306 3.86 -46.34 -6.95
C GLY A 306 5.28 -46.15 -7.47
N SER A 307 6.02 -47.25 -7.59
CA SER A 307 7.37 -47.30 -8.16
C SER A 307 7.46 -46.79 -9.61
N GLU A 308 6.30 -46.56 -10.24
CA GLU A 308 6.13 -46.17 -11.65
C GLU A 308 5.79 -44.68 -11.85
N ILE A 309 5.68 -43.86 -10.79
CA ILE A 309 5.46 -42.42 -10.98
C ILE A 309 6.75 -41.80 -11.53
N GLN A 310 6.83 -41.68 -12.86
CA GLN A 310 7.85 -40.85 -13.48
C GLN A 310 7.60 -39.40 -13.07
N PRO A 311 8.55 -38.73 -12.39
CA PRO A 311 8.37 -37.35 -11.96
C PRO A 311 8.10 -36.48 -13.19
N LEU A 312 6.95 -35.79 -13.18
CA LEU A 312 6.66 -34.82 -14.22
C LEU A 312 7.73 -33.73 -14.21
N ASP A 313 8.30 -33.42 -15.38
CA ASP A 313 9.14 -32.24 -15.55
C ASP A 313 8.26 -30.99 -15.47
N VAL A 314 8.37 -30.28 -14.35
CA VAL A 314 7.63 -29.03 -14.08
C VAL A 314 7.89 -27.98 -15.16
N LYS A 315 9.09 -27.94 -15.74
CA LYS A 315 9.42 -27.01 -16.82
C LYS A 315 8.68 -27.38 -18.10
N ALA A 316 8.69 -28.65 -18.49
CA ALA A 316 7.94 -29.11 -19.66
C ALA A 316 6.43 -28.90 -19.51
N TRP A 317 5.87 -29.17 -18.32
CA TRP A 317 4.48 -28.88 -18.00
C TRP A 317 4.17 -27.38 -18.11
N PHE A 318 5.05 -26.53 -17.58
CA PHE A 318 4.94 -25.08 -17.67
C PHE A 318 4.97 -24.59 -19.13
N GLU A 319 5.86 -25.12 -19.98
CA GLU A 319 5.94 -24.75 -21.40
C GLU A 319 4.65 -25.11 -22.16
N ASN A 320 4.06 -26.27 -21.88
CA ASN A 320 2.79 -26.67 -22.52
C ASN A 320 1.64 -25.71 -22.19
N ILE A 321 1.49 -25.33 -20.93
CA ILE A 321 0.45 -24.37 -20.54
C ILE A 321 0.78 -22.98 -21.07
N SER A 322 2.05 -22.59 -21.04
CA SER A 322 2.50 -21.32 -21.60
C SER A 322 2.12 -21.20 -23.07
N ASN A 323 2.36 -22.22 -23.89
CA ASN A 323 2.00 -22.21 -25.31
C ASN A 323 0.49 -22.03 -25.53
N TRP A 324 -0.35 -22.65 -24.70
CA TRP A 324 -1.80 -22.44 -24.77
C TRP A 324 -2.19 -21.00 -24.42
N ILE A 325 -1.59 -20.43 -23.38
CA ILE A 325 -1.83 -19.04 -22.95
C ILE A 325 -1.31 -18.02 -23.98
N LEU A 326 -0.15 -18.26 -24.59
CA LEU A 326 0.50 -17.34 -25.53
C LEU A 326 -0.31 -17.20 -26.84
N ASN A 327 -1.09 -18.20 -27.22
CA ASN A 327 -2.02 -18.11 -28.36
C ASN A 327 -3.13 -17.06 -28.17
N ASP A 328 -3.32 -16.55 -26.94
CA ASP A 328 -4.29 -15.49 -26.58
C ASP A 328 -3.64 -14.08 -26.51
N GLY A 329 -2.42 -13.92 -27.05
CA GLY A 329 -1.75 -12.62 -27.20
C GLY A 329 -0.86 -12.17 -26.03
N CYS A 330 -0.55 -13.05 -25.07
CA CYS A 330 0.38 -12.78 -23.95
C CYS A 330 1.87 -12.92 -24.35
N THR A 331 2.78 -12.36 -23.54
CA THR A 331 4.23 -12.61 -23.68
C THR A 331 4.75 -13.58 -22.60
N LYS A 332 5.84 -14.31 -22.88
CA LYS A 332 6.39 -15.32 -21.95
C LYS A 332 6.94 -14.70 -20.66
N SER A 333 7.37 -13.45 -20.67
CA SER A 333 7.81 -12.69 -19.48
C SER A 333 6.68 -12.49 -18.46
N ASP A 334 5.43 -12.48 -18.92
CA ASP A 334 4.24 -12.25 -18.11
C ASP A 334 3.75 -13.51 -17.38
N LEU A 335 4.44 -14.65 -17.55
CA LEU A 335 4.09 -15.92 -16.92
C LEU A 335 4.98 -16.21 -15.72
N ALA A 336 4.37 -16.72 -14.65
CA ALA A 336 5.00 -17.15 -13.43
C ALA A 336 5.30 -18.64 -13.50
N ILE A 337 6.58 -18.96 -13.34
CA ILE A 337 7.07 -20.33 -13.33
C ILE A 337 6.71 -20.94 -11.96
N PRO A 338 6.15 -22.17 -11.92
CA PRO A 338 5.99 -22.90 -10.67
C PRO A 338 7.32 -23.08 -9.95
N ILE A 339 7.27 -23.12 -8.62
CA ILE A 339 8.46 -23.15 -7.79
C ILE A 339 8.49 -24.46 -7.00
N GLY A 340 9.64 -25.13 -7.01
CA GLY A 340 9.87 -26.34 -6.22
C GLY A 340 9.78 -27.63 -7.04
N THR A 341 9.39 -28.73 -6.39
CA THR A 341 9.62 -30.08 -6.93
C THR A 341 8.43 -31.02 -6.80
N THR A 342 8.20 -31.85 -7.82
CA THR A 342 7.13 -32.87 -7.86
C THR A 342 7.36 -34.01 -6.89
N VAL A 343 8.56 -34.17 -6.32
CA VAL A 343 8.83 -35.19 -5.29
C VAL A 343 8.48 -34.75 -3.87
N ALA A 344 8.10 -33.48 -3.68
CA ALA A 344 7.70 -32.94 -2.38
C ALA A 344 6.40 -33.57 -1.88
N SER A 345 6.21 -33.58 -0.56
CA SER A 345 4.99 -34.07 0.11
C SER A 345 3.92 -32.98 0.25
N VAL A 346 4.30 -31.70 0.14
CA VAL A 346 3.40 -30.56 0.33
C VAL A 346 3.27 -29.73 -0.95
N GLY A 347 2.04 -29.49 -1.38
CA GLY A 347 1.68 -28.64 -2.50
C GLY A 347 0.98 -27.37 -2.02
N ILE A 348 1.24 -26.24 -2.67
CA ILE A 348 0.56 -24.97 -2.41
C ILE A 348 0.05 -24.43 -3.73
N MET A 349 -1.26 -24.37 -3.88
CA MET A 349 -1.91 -23.82 -5.06
C MET A 349 -2.46 -22.44 -4.75
N LEU A 350 -1.98 -21.42 -5.46
CA LEU A 350 -2.35 -20.03 -5.28
C LEU A 350 -3.38 -19.59 -6.33
N ASP A 351 -4.42 -18.87 -5.90
CA ASP A 351 -5.44 -18.29 -6.80
C ASP A 351 -4.88 -17.29 -7.82
N SER A 352 -3.74 -16.69 -7.51
CA SER A 352 -3.09 -15.71 -8.36
C SER A 352 -1.60 -15.64 -8.07
N VAL A 353 -0.84 -15.21 -9.05
CA VAL A 353 0.57 -14.86 -8.86
C VAL A 353 0.68 -13.62 -7.96
N PRO A 354 1.63 -13.57 -7.01
CA PRO A 354 1.94 -12.37 -6.25
C PRO A 354 2.26 -11.18 -7.15
N THR A 355 1.65 -10.03 -6.87
CA THR A 355 1.85 -8.77 -7.61
C THR A 355 3.19 -8.10 -7.32
N HIS A 356 3.86 -8.49 -6.23
CA HIS A 356 5.13 -7.91 -5.79
C HIS A 356 6.31 -8.85 -6.10
N THR A 357 7.36 -8.30 -6.71
CA THR A 357 8.66 -8.96 -6.85
C THR A 357 9.40 -8.91 -5.50
N TYR A 358 9.53 -10.05 -4.83
CA TYR A 358 10.32 -10.18 -3.60
C TYR A 358 11.83 -10.27 -3.92
N GLY A 359 12.41 -9.23 -4.54
CA GLY A 359 13.82 -9.23 -4.95
C GLY A 359 14.20 -10.43 -5.84
N GLU A 360 15.44 -10.91 -5.72
CA GLU A 360 15.97 -12.09 -6.46
C GLU A 360 15.32 -13.44 -6.07
N ILE A 361 14.34 -13.45 -5.15
CA ILE A 361 13.92 -14.68 -4.47
C ILE A 361 12.62 -15.24 -5.08
N SER A 362 12.66 -16.52 -5.44
CA SER A 362 11.60 -17.26 -6.14
C SER A 362 10.33 -17.50 -5.31
N LEU A 363 10.43 -17.60 -3.98
CA LEU A 363 9.32 -17.94 -3.08
C LEU A 363 8.70 -16.70 -2.38
N PRO A 364 7.36 -16.63 -2.21
CA PRO A 364 6.72 -15.61 -1.38
C PRO A 364 7.31 -15.59 0.03
N TRP A 365 7.66 -14.40 0.52
CA TRP A 365 8.41 -14.22 1.78
C TRP A 365 7.85 -15.00 2.97
N GLY A 366 6.54 -14.84 3.24
CA GLY A 366 5.91 -15.51 4.38
C GLY A 366 5.96 -17.04 4.32
N LEU A 367 5.93 -17.63 3.11
CA LEU A 367 6.07 -19.08 2.94
C LEU A 367 7.51 -19.53 3.18
N ARG A 368 8.48 -18.79 2.66
CA ARG A 368 9.90 -19.08 2.87
C ARG A 368 10.26 -19.06 4.36
N GLU A 369 9.84 -18.02 5.07
CA GLU A 369 10.13 -17.88 6.51
C GLU A 369 9.34 -18.89 7.38
N SER A 370 8.22 -19.40 6.84
CA SER A 370 7.50 -20.54 7.42
C SER A 370 8.19 -21.89 7.15
N GLY A 371 9.35 -21.91 6.49
CA GLY A 371 10.17 -23.10 6.26
C GLY A 371 9.87 -23.84 4.95
N PHE A 372 9.04 -23.28 4.05
CA PHE A 372 8.88 -23.84 2.71
C PHE A 372 10.11 -23.52 1.84
N THR A 373 10.56 -24.52 1.09
CA THR A 373 11.71 -24.46 0.19
C THR A 373 11.37 -25.12 -1.14
N GLU A 374 12.18 -24.87 -2.16
CA GLU A 374 12.06 -25.52 -3.47
C GLU A 374 12.23 -27.06 -3.40
N THR A 375 12.82 -27.57 -2.32
CA THR A 375 13.08 -28.99 -2.13
C THR A 375 11.99 -29.71 -1.34
N ASN A 376 11.24 -29.00 -0.50
CA ASN A 376 10.24 -29.60 0.38
C ASN A 376 8.79 -29.27 -0.01
N SER A 377 8.59 -28.44 -1.02
CA SER A 377 7.28 -28.01 -1.49
C SER A 377 7.22 -27.86 -3.01
N LEU A 378 5.99 -27.90 -3.54
CA LEU A 378 5.67 -27.45 -4.90
C LEU A 378 4.63 -26.34 -4.83
N ILE A 379 4.93 -25.18 -5.41
CA ILE A 379 4.04 -24.02 -5.44
C ILE A 379 3.71 -23.70 -6.89
N TRP A 380 2.41 -23.65 -7.20
CA TRP A 380 1.93 -23.29 -8.53
C TRP A 380 0.67 -22.42 -8.43
N PHE A 381 0.24 -21.93 -9.58
CA PHE A 381 -0.83 -20.95 -9.71
C PHE A 381 -1.99 -21.54 -10.51
N THR A 382 -3.23 -21.21 -10.13
CA THR A 382 -4.44 -21.51 -10.92
C THR A 382 -4.33 -21.02 -12.35
N ASN A 383 -3.72 -19.85 -12.52
CA ASN A 383 -3.37 -19.24 -13.79
C ASN A 383 -1.93 -18.72 -13.67
N LEU A 384 -1.07 -19.14 -14.61
CA LEU A 384 0.35 -18.78 -14.65
C LEU A 384 0.57 -17.31 -14.97
N GLN A 385 -0.42 -16.58 -15.49
CA GLN A 385 -0.26 -15.17 -15.82
C GLN A 385 -0.02 -14.34 -14.56
N LYS A 386 1.21 -13.78 -14.41
CA LYS A 386 1.58 -12.76 -13.41
C LYS A 386 0.54 -11.64 -13.43
N TYR A 387 0.15 -11.27 -14.64
CA TYR A 387 -0.87 -10.29 -14.95
C TYR A 387 -1.62 -10.69 -16.23
N LYS A 388 -2.87 -11.19 -16.15
CA LYS A 388 -3.85 -11.03 -17.24
C LYS A 388 -4.27 -9.56 -17.38
N LEU A 389 -3.34 -8.71 -17.80
CA LEU A 389 -3.74 -7.69 -18.75
C LEU A 389 -3.93 -8.45 -20.07
N ILE A 390 -4.96 -8.14 -20.86
CA ILE A 390 -4.74 -8.27 -22.31
C ILE A 390 -3.61 -7.28 -22.59
N PRO A 391 -2.43 -7.69 -23.07
CA PRO A 391 -1.30 -6.78 -23.22
C PRO A 391 -1.72 -5.51 -23.95
N GLY A 392 -1.44 -4.36 -23.34
CA GLY A 392 -1.84 -3.05 -23.85
C GLY A 392 -3.27 -2.59 -23.55
N THR A 393 -3.94 -3.08 -22.49
CA THR A 393 -5.36 -2.68 -22.24
C THR A 393 -5.79 -2.32 -20.81
N PHE A 394 -5.06 -2.60 -19.72
CA PHE A 394 -5.58 -2.56 -18.31
C PHE A 394 -7.05 -3.00 -18.17
N GLN A 395 -7.41 -4.04 -18.90
CA GLN A 395 -8.71 -4.68 -18.82
C GLN A 395 -8.59 -5.94 -17.94
N VAL A 396 -9.50 -6.11 -16.99
CA VAL A 396 -9.52 -7.26 -16.08
C VAL A 396 -10.94 -7.81 -15.89
N GLY A 397 -11.09 -9.12 -16.01
CA GLY A 397 -12.35 -9.83 -15.77
C GLY A 397 -12.10 -11.18 -15.10
N MET A 398 -13.17 -11.84 -14.67
CA MET A 398 -13.10 -13.23 -14.22
C MET A 398 -12.78 -14.17 -15.40
N SER A 399 -12.08 -15.27 -15.12
CA SER A 399 -11.82 -16.31 -16.13
C SER A 399 -13.11 -16.91 -16.68
N ARG A 400 -13.11 -17.29 -17.97
CA ARG A 400 -14.22 -18.02 -18.58
C ARG A 400 -14.25 -19.48 -18.07
N ASP A 401 -15.41 -20.13 -18.16
CA ASP A 401 -15.53 -21.53 -17.76
C ASP A 401 -14.67 -22.47 -18.63
N THR A 402 -14.55 -22.19 -19.92
CA THR A 402 -13.65 -22.93 -20.84
C THR A 402 -12.18 -22.86 -20.41
N ASP A 403 -11.73 -21.69 -19.93
CA ASP A 403 -10.36 -21.52 -19.42
C ASP A 403 -10.18 -22.37 -18.14
N THR A 404 -11.21 -22.40 -17.31
CA THR A 404 -11.21 -23.14 -16.03
C THR A 404 -11.09 -24.65 -16.26
N GLU A 405 -11.76 -25.20 -17.26
CA GLU A 405 -11.66 -26.63 -17.62
C GLU A 405 -10.24 -27.01 -18.07
N PHE A 406 -9.61 -26.16 -18.90
CA PHE A 406 -8.23 -26.38 -19.32
C PHE A 406 -7.26 -26.37 -18.13
N PHE A 407 -7.32 -25.33 -17.28
CA PHE A 407 -6.48 -25.25 -16.08
C PHE A 407 -6.74 -26.39 -15.11
N SER A 408 -7.99 -26.85 -14.99
CA SER A 408 -8.37 -28.00 -14.16
C SER A 408 -7.68 -29.27 -14.65
N LYS A 409 -7.78 -29.58 -15.96
CA LYS A 409 -7.13 -30.76 -16.56
C LYS A 409 -5.61 -30.74 -16.38
N SER A 410 -4.96 -29.61 -16.67
CA SER A 410 -3.51 -29.49 -16.50
C SER A 410 -3.07 -29.57 -15.03
N THR A 411 -3.89 -29.06 -14.11
CA THR A 411 -3.63 -29.16 -12.66
C THR A 411 -3.76 -30.59 -12.16
N GLN A 412 -4.77 -31.35 -12.63
CA GLN A 412 -4.89 -32.76 -12.27
C GLN A 412 -3.67 -33.56 -12.75
N GLU A 413 -3.19 -33.32 -13.98
CA GLU A 413 -1.98 -33.98 -14.47
C GLU A 413 -0.77 -33.73 -13.57
N LEU A 414 -0.58 -32.49 -13.09
CA LEU A 414 0.48 -32.14 -12.15
C LEU A 414 0.34 -32.88 -10.82
N ILE A 415 -0.87 -32.93 -10.26
CA ILE A 415 -1.15 -33.58 -8.96
C ILE A 415 -0.98 -35.10 -9.05
N GLU A 416 -1.44 -35.72 -10.14
CA GLU A 416 -1.36 -37.16 -10.37
C GLU A 416 0.08 -37.64 -10.55
N LYS A 417 0.90 -36.86 -11.27
CA LYS A 417 2.32 -37.18 -11.55
C LYS A 417 3.29 -36.60 -10.51
N SER A 418 2.81 -36.35 -9.30
CA SER A 418 3.60 -35.84 -8.18
C SER A 418 3.46 -36.71 -6.93
N SER A 419 4.41 -36.55 -6.00
CA SER A 419 4.42 -37.19 -4.69
C SER A 419 3.66 -36.40 -3.62
N LEU A 420 2.92 -35.35 -4.02
CA LEU A 420 2.19 -34.48 -3.10
C LEU A 420 1.21 -35.31 -2.27
N ARG A 421 1.09 -35.01 -0.99
CA ARG A 421 0.17 -35.66 -0.05
C ARG A 421 -0.81 -34.67 0.53
N VAL A 422 -0.31 -33.51 0.92
CA VAL A 422 -1.12 -32.41 1.45
C VAL A 422 -1.05 -31.24 0.49
N ILE A 423 -2.21 -30.78 0.01
CA ILE A 423 -2.31 -29.67 -0.94
C ILE A 423 -3.11 -28.54 -0.30
N LEU A 424 -2.45 -27.40 -0.10
CA LEU A 424 -3.07 -26.19 0.43
C LEU A 424 -3.70 -25.38 -0.71
N LEU A 425 -5.03 -25.27 -0.68
CA LEU A 425 -5.82 -24.54 -1.65
C LEU A 425 -6.02 -23.09 -1.18
N CYS A 426 -5.30 -22.15 -1.79
CA CYS A 426 -5.23 -20.77 -1.35
C CYS A 426 -6.20 -19.85 -2.11
N GLY A 427 -7.48 -20.20 -2.04
CA GLY A 427 -8.58 -19.41 -2.57
C GLY A 427 -9.62 -20.25 -3.31
N LYS A 428 -10.65 -19.59 -3.84
CA LYS A 428 -11.82 -20.28 -4.41
C LYS A 428 -11.54 -20.84 -5.79
N PHE A 429 -10.65 -20.21 -6.55
CA PHE A 429 -10.30 -20.72 -7.87
C PHE A 429 -9.38 -21.92 -7.78
N ALA A 430 -8.45 -21.94 -6.82
CA ALA A 430 -7.60 -23.09 -6.50
C ALA A 430 -8.48 -24.29 -6.16
N GLU A 431 -9.53 -24.08 -5.37
CA GLU A 431 -10.53 -25.12 -5.09
C GLU A 431 -11.26 -25.60 -6.34
N LYS A 432 -11.82 -24.68 -7.14
CA LYS A 432 -12.54 -25.02 -8.38
C LYS A 432 -11.68 -25.78 -9.40
N VAL A 433 -10.38 -25.47 -9.46
CA VAL A 433 -9.43 -26.03 -10.44
C VAL A 433 -8.77 -27.31 -9.94
N ALA A 434 -8.48 -27.43 -8.63
CA ALA A 434 -7.75 -28.58 -8.08
C ALA A 434 -8.64 -29.75 -7.66
N LEU A 435 -9.91 -29.52 -7.35
CA LEU A 435 -10.80 -30.59 -6.87
C LEU A 435 -11.59 -31.19 -8.03
N THR A 436 -11.67 -32.53 -8.05
CA THR A 436 -12.58 -33.28 -8.94
C THR A 436 -13.97 -33.41 -8.32
N GLU A 437 -14.97 -33.78 -9.11
CA GLU A 437 -16.32 -34.07 -8.59
C GLU A 437 -16.32 -35.14 -7.49
N GLN A 438 -15.40 -36.11 -7.59
CA GLN A 438 -15.28 -37.16 -6.58
C GLN A 438 -14.67 -36.64 -5.28
N ASP A 439 -13.68 -35.74 -5.36
CA ASP A 439 -13.10 -35.11 -4.16
C ASP A 439 -14.16 -34.30 -3.41
N LEU A 440 -15.04 -33.59 -4.14
CA LEU A 440 -16.10 -32.77 -3.56
C LEU A 440 -17.10 -33.57 -2.72
N LYS A 441 -17.29 -34.86 -3.00
CA LYS A 441 -18.14 -35.76 -2.20
C LYS A 441 -17.49 -36.10 -0.85
N ASN A 442 -16.17 -36.18 -0.81
CA ASN A 442 -15.40 -36.56 0.39
C ASN A 442 -14.96 -35.32 1.19
N LYS A 443 -15.93 -34.45 1.50
CA LYS A 443 -15.71 -33.20 2.23
C LYS A 443 -15.87 -33.42 3.73
N PHE A 444 -14.89 -32.98 4.52
CA PHE A 444 -14.91 -33.06 5.98
C PHE A 444 -14.58 -31.71 6.63
N ILE A 445 -14.90 -31.59 7.91
CA ILE A 445 -14.51 -30.44 8.74
C ILE A 445 -13.43 -30.89 9.72
N LEU A 446 -12.23 -30.36 9.54
CA LEU A 446 -11.11 -30.56 10.45
C LEU A 446 -11.17 -29.51 11.57
N ASP A 447 -11.26 -29.96 12.81
CA ASP A 447 -11.20 -29.09 14.00
C ASP A 447 -9.81 -29.18 14.63
N LEU A 448 -9.05 -28.08 14.57
CA LEU A 448 -7.75 -27.93 15.22
C LEU A 448 -7.89 -26.93 16.35
N GLN A 449 -8.01 -27.43 17.57
CA GLN A 449 -8.06 -26.62 18.79
C GLN A 449 -9.21 -25.59 18.80
N GLY A 450 -10.35 -25.87 18.17
CA GLY A 450 -11.49 -24.95 18.03
C GLY A 450 -11.48 -24.13 16.73
N ALA A 451 -10.39 -24.20 15.95
CA ALA A 451 -10.36 -23.64 14.59
C ALA A 451 -10.82 -24.70 13.58
N ARG A 452 -11.86 -24.37 12.80
CA ARG A 452 -12.42 -25.27 11.78
C ARG A 452 -11.89 -24.98 10.38
N TYR A 453 -11.51 -26.05 9.68
CA TYR A 453 -11.02 -26.03 8.30
C TYR A 453 -11.85 -26.96 7.43
N GLU A 454 -12.16 -26.53 6.22
CA GLU A 454 -12.73 -27.43 5.21
C GLU A 454 -11.59 -28.21 4.55
N ILE A 455 -11.73 -29.53 4.56
CA ILE A 455 -10.79 -30.45 3.93
C ILE A 455 -11.53 -31.38 2.97
N TRP A 456 -10.83 -31.87 1.96
CA TRP A 456 -11.29 -32.92 1.06
C TRP A 456 -10.25 -34.03 1.01
N VAL A 457 -10.71 -35.28 1.05
CA VAL A 457 -9.82 -36.43 1.12
C VAL A 457 -10.04 -37.33 -0.09
N ARG A 458 -8.96 -37.54 -0.86
CA ARG A 458 -8.95 -38.49 -1.97
C ARG A 458 -8.45 -39.84 -1.46
N PHE A 459 -9.30 -40.85 -1.58
CA PHE A 459 -8.97 -42.23 -1.20
C PHE A 459 -8.59 -43.03 -2.44
N ARG A 460 -7.65 -43.95 -2.28
CA ARG A 460 -7.33 -44.98 -3.27
C ARG A 460 -7.27 -46.34 -2.57
N HIS A 461 -8.23 -47.21 -2.88
CA HIS A 461 -8.51 -48.43 -2.10
C HIS A 461 -8.80 -48.07 -0.63
N ASN A 462 -8.22 -48.80 0.32
CA ASN A 462 -8.27 -48.49 1.74
C ASN A 462 -7.01 -47.70 2.14
N ALA A 463 -6.74 -46.55 1.50
CA ALA A 463 -5.59 -45.70 1.80
C ALA A 463 -5.84 -44.24 1.41
N ILE A 464 -5.25 -43.29 2.14
CA ILE A 464 -5.33 -41.86 1.77
C ILE A 464 -4.30 -41.59 0.67
N GLU A 465 -4.77 -41.09 -0.46
CA GLU A 465 -3.92 -40.69 -1.57
C GLU A 465 -3.51 -39.21 -1.44
N ARG A 466 -4.49 -38.33 -1.23
CA ARG A 466 -4.32 -36.87 -1.11
C ARG A 466 -5.25 -36.28 -0.06
N ILE A 467 -4.79 -35.22 0.59
CA ILE A 467 -5.59 -34.36 1.45
C ILE A 467 -5.51 -32.94 0.88
N PHE A 468 -6.65 -32.39 0.50
CA PHE A 468 -6.78 -31.00 0.11
C PHE A 468 -7.29 -30.20 1.30
N VAL A 469 -6.63 -29.10 1.62
CA VAL A 469 -7.03 -28.25 2.75
C VAL A 469 -7.29 -26.84 2.25
N ARG A 470 -8.47 -26.31 2.52
CA ARG A 470 -8.76 -24.89 2.25
C ARG A 470 -7.94 -24.03 3.20
N SER A 471 -7.09 -23.16 2.65
CA SER A 471 -6.40 -22.16 3.45
C SER A 471 -7.41 -21.13 3.99
N PRO A 472 -7.31 -20.71 5.26
CA PRO A 472 -8.22 -19.70 5.83
C PRO A 472 -8.06 -18.30 5.19
N ALA A 473 -6.96 -18.07 4.47
CA ALA A 473 -6.71 -16.86 3.69
C ALA A 473 -5.64 -17.10 2.60
N PRO A 474 -5.51 -16.20 1.60
CA PRO A 474 -4.45 -16.33 0.60
C PRO A 474 -3.08 -16.15 1.27
N LEU A 475 -2.25 -17.20 1.23
CA LEU A 475 -0.99 -17.28 1.99
C LEU A 475 0.03 -16.20 1.61
N ILE A 476 -0.09 -15.65 0.40
CA ILE A 476 0.78 -14.60 -0.15
C ILE A 476 0.38 -13.18 0.29
N THR A 477 -0.80 -13.01 0.90
CA THR A 477 -1.35 -11.70 1.30
C THR A 477 -1.47 -11.53 2.81
N LEU A 478 -0.89 -12.47 3.57
CA LEU A 478 -0.95 -12.47 5.02
C LEU A 478 0.03 -11.47 5.58
N TRP A 479 -0.51 -10.29 5.81
CA TRP A 479 0.14 -9.23 6.54
C TRP A 479 -0.32 -9.22 8.00
N SER A 480 0.40 -8.46 8.80
CA SER A 480 0.24 -8.27 10.23
C SER A 480 -1.02 -7.49 10.66
N ASN A 481 -2.17 -7.74 10.04
CA ASN A 481 -3.42 -7.02 10.33
C ASN A 481 -4.63 -7.92 10.62
N LYS A 482 -4.49 -9.25 10.59
CA LYS A 482 -5.59 -10.18 10.90
C LYS A 482 -5.14 -11.28 11.87
N GLY A 483 -5.13 -10.98 13.16
CA GLY A 483 -4.65 -11.90 14.20
C GLY A 483 -5.35 -13.25 14.25
N SER A 484 -6.67 -13.25 14.13
CA SER A 484 -7.47 -14.47 14.03
C SER A 484 -7.07 -15.37 12.86
N ILE A 485 -6.59 -14.80 11.75
CA ILE A 485 -6.18 -15.55 10.57
C ILE A 485 -4.75 -16.06 10.71
N ALA A 486 -3.84 -15.26 11.26
CA ALA A 486 -2.45 -15.66 11.51
C ALA A 486 -2.39 -16.94 12.36
N VAL A 487 -3.16 -16.96 13.45
CA VAL A 487 -3.28 -18.10 14.37
C VAL A 487 -3.84 -19.34 13.68
N LYS A 488 -4.87 -19.17 12.85
CA LYS A 488 -5.42 -20.29 12.06
C LYS A 488 -4.38 -20.87 11.10
N ILE A 489 -3.44 -20.08 10.62
CA ILE A 489 -2.44 -20.55 9.66
C ILE A 489 -1.32 -21.26 10.38
N ASP A 490 -0.90 -20.75 11.53
CA ASP A 490 0.07 -21.39 12.40
C ASP A 490 -0.44 -22.77 12.88
N LEU A 491 -1.72 -22.86 13.28
CA LEU A 491 -2.39 -24.14 13.57
C LEU A 491 -2.40 -25.09 12.38
N LEU A 492 -2.76 -24.57 11.19
CA LEU A 492 -2.77 -25.36 9.96
C LEU A 492 -1.37 -25.87 9.63
N PHE A 493 -0.33 -25.05 9.73
CA PHE A 493 1.05 -25.44 9.41
C PHE A 493 1.59 -26.47 10.40
N ARG A 494 1.18 -26.46 11.67
CA ARG A 494 1.46 -27.56 12.61
C ARG A 494 0.84 -28.87 12.12
N CYS A 495 -0.44 -28.84 11.75
CA CYS A 495 -1.10 -30.02 11.21
C CYS A 495 -0.44 -30.52 9.92
N VAL A 496 -0.13 -29.61 8.98
CA VAL A 496 0.58 -29.96 7.74
C VAL A 496 1.93 -30.59 8.06
N SER A 497 2.72 -29.97 8.94
CA SER A 497 4.03 -30.48 9.35
C SER A 497 3.96 -31.90 9.93
N ALA A 498 2.98 -32.16 10.79
CA ALA A 498 2.75 -33.47 11.40
C ALA A 498 2.28 -34.53 10.38
N VAL A 499 1.36 -34.16 9.48
CA VAL A 499 0.73 -35.06 8.50
C VAL A 499 1.68 -35.40 7.34
N SER A 500 2.44 -34.41 6.84
CA SER A 500 3.35 -34.57 5.70
C SER A 500 4.78 -34.94 6.09
N ASN A 501 5.10 -34.94 7.39
CA ASN A 501 6.46 -35.07 7.94
C ASN A 501 7.44 -34.03 7.35
N THR A 502 6.95 -32.83 7.04
CA THR A 502 7.75 -31.71 6.54
C THR A 502 8.04 -30.75 7.68
N ARG A 503 9.32 -30.42 7.91
CA ARG A 503 9.71 -29.48 8.98
C ARG A 503 9.35 -28.05 8.57
N LEU A 504 8.36 -27.46 9.23
CA LEU A 504 7.90 -26.09 9.01
C LEU A 504 8.13 -25.24 10.28
N SER A 505 8.32 -23.94 10.10
CA SER A 505 8.29 -22.93 11.16
C SER A 505 6.84 -22.50 11.38
N THR A 506 6.21 -23.06 12.41
CA THR A 506 4.74 -23.02 12.58
C THR A 506 4.21 -21.85 13.42
N THR A 507 5.09 -20.90 13.78
CA THR A 507 4.77 -19.73 14.62
C THR A 507 5.11 -18.40 13.92
N PHE A 508 5.46 -18.46 12.64
CA PHE A 508 5.99 -17.31 11.92
C PHE A 508 4.96 -16.18 11.84
N TYR A 509 3.70 -16.48 11.49
CA TYR A 509 2.70 -15.43 11.28
C TYR A 509 2.24 -14.81 12.60
N GLU A 510 2.07 -15.59 13.67
CA GLU A 510 1.82 -15.05 15.02
C GLU A 510 2.96 -14.14 15.48
N SER A 511 4.22 -14.56 15.26
CA SER A 511 5.39 -13.78 15.65
C SER A 511 5.52 -12.49 14.84
N ALA A 512 5.36 -12.56 13.53
CA ALA A 512 5.42 -11.39 12.65
C ALA A 512 4.31 -10.38 12.94
N LEU A 513 3.11 -10.86 13.28
CA LEU A 513 2.02 -10.01 13.74
C LEU A 513 2.34 -9.34 15.09
N THR A 514 2.88 -10.09 16.05
CA THR A 514 3.25 -9.57 17.37
C THR A 514 4.24 -8.42 17.23
N VAL A 515 5.32 -8.63 16.48
CA VAL A 515 6.33 -7.60 16.20
C VAL A 515 5.70 -6.37 15.57
N ALA A 516 4.88 -6.54 14.53
CA ALA A 516 4.24 -5.42 13.85
C ALA A 516 3.27 -4.64 14.75
N LEU A 517 2.52 -5.33 15.62
CA LEU A 517 1.62 -4.68 16.57
C LEU A 517 2.39 -3.88 17.63
N VAL A 518 3.53 -4.40 18.12
CA VAL A 518 4.40 -3.69 19.05
C VAL A 518 5.02 -2.45 18.39
N ILE A 519 5.59 -2.59 17.19
CA ILE A 519 6.26 -1.49 16.48
C ILE A 519 5.26 -0.39 16.10
N ARG A 520 4.16 -0.73 15.41
CA ARG A 520 3.13 0.26 15.04
C ARG A 520 2.51 0.88 16.27
N GLY A 521 2.27 0.07 17.30
CA GLY A 521 1.73 0.57 18.56
C GLY A 521 2.64 1.64 19.15
N TRP A 522 3.93 1.35 19.29
CA TRP A 522 4.89 2.33 19.79
C TRP A 522 4.99 3.55 18.87
N ASP A 523 5.04 3.37 17.55
CA ASP A 523 5.12 4.50 16.62
C ASP A 523 3.90 5.42 16.73
N ASP A 524 2.69 4.88 16.79
CA ASP A 524 1.47 5.67 16.90
C ASP A 524 1.39 6.47 18.20
N GLU A 525 1.81 5.87 19.34
CA GLU A 525 1.83 6.54 20.65
C GLU A 525 2.94 7.60 20.72
N ARG A 526 4.16 7.26 20.29
CA ARG A 526 5.25 8.23 20.11
C ARG A 526 4.87 9.32 19.11
N SER A 527 3.93 9.01 18.22
CA SER A 527 3.44 9.93 17.22
C SER A 527 2.26 10.78 17.63
N GLU A 528 1.78 10.66 18.87
CA GLU A 528 0.60 11.37 19.37
C GLU A 528 -0.64 11.13 18.47
N ARG A 529 -0.64 10.04 17.67
CA ARG A 529 -1.79 9.64 16.84
C ARG A 529 -2.85 8.94 17.68
N VAL A 530 -2.44 8.40 18.83
CA VAL A 530 -3.28 7.69 19.80
C VAL A 530 -2.83 8.06 21.21
N ASP A 531 -3.77 8.00 22.15
CA ASP A 531 -3.47 8.19 23.56
C ASP A 531 -2.55 7.07 24.09
N PRO A 532 -1.72 7.35 25.12
CA PRO A 532 -0.90 6.35 25.78
C PRO A 532 -1.70 5.15 26.25
N LEU A 533 -1.17 3.94 26.01
CA LEU A 533 -1.85 2.71 26.41
C LEU A 533 -1.85 2.56 27.94
N GLU A 534 -3.04 2.56 28.54
CA GLU A 534 -3.23 2.25 29.96
C GLU A 534 -2.65 0.86 30.30
N PRO A 535 -1.93 0.71 31.43
CA PRO A 535 -1.26 -0.53 31.80
C PRO A 535 -2.24 -1.55 32.41
N ALA A 536 -3.17 -2.04 31.59
CA ALA A 536 -4.15 -3.06 31.96
C ALA A 536 -4.30 -4.09 30.84
N LEU A 537 -4.27 -5.38 31.17
CA LEU A 537 -4.31 -6.50 30.21
C LEU A 537 -5.59 -6.54 29.38
N GLU A 538 -6.69 -6.00 29.90
CA GLU A 538 -7.95 -5.87 29.14
C GLU A 538 -7.88 -4.82 28.02
N LYS A 539 -6.99 -3.82 28.13
CA LYS A 539 -6.78 -2.78 27.12
C LYS A 539 -5.75 -3.18 26.07
N VAL A 540 -4.89 -4.15 26.39
CA VAL A 540 -3.89 -4.68 25.46
C VAL A 540 -4.57 -5.48 24.34
N ASN A 541 -4.07 -5.33 23.11
CA ASN A 541 -4.54 -6.12 21.98
C ASN A 541 -4.55 -7.62 22.33
N PRO A 542 -5.64 -8.38 22.04
CA PRO A 542 -5.75 -9.79 22.44
C PRO A 542 -4.57 -10.66 22.02
N THR A 543 -3.99 -10.44 20.84
CA THR A 543 -2.80 -11.16 20.36
C THR A 543 -1.57 -10.86 21.22
N LEU A 544 -1.35 -9.58 21.55
CA LEU A 544 -0.23 -9.15 22.39
C LEU A 544 -0.39 -9.65 23.83
N ARG A 545 -1.63 -9.68 24.33
CA ARG A 545 -1.94 -10.26 25.64
C ARG A 545 -1.55 -11.73 25.72
N ILE A 546 -1.86 -12.52 24.70
CA ILE A 546 -1.50 -13.96 24.67
C ILE A 546 0.02 -14.14 24.60
N TRP A 547 0.71 -13.30 23.82
CA TRP A 547 2.16 -13.27 23.79
C TRP A 547 2.76 -12.95 25.17
N LEU A 548 2.22 -11.96 25.87
CA LEU A 548 2.59 -11.61 27.25
C LEU A 548 2.34 -12.77 28.24
N GLU A 549 1.16 -13.40 28.17
CA GLU A 549 0.80 -14.56 28.99
C GLU A 549 1.79 -15.73 28.80
N ARG A 550 2.27 -15.96 27.56
CA ARG A 550 3.32 -16.96 27.23
C ARG A 550 4.69 -16.61 27.79
N LEU A 551 4.99 -15.31 27.94
CA LEU A 551 6.23 -14.84 28.57
C LEU A 551 6.15 -14.82 30.11
N GLY A 552 4.96 -15.00 30.69
CA GLY A 552 4.72 -15.03 32.13
C GLY A 552 3.96 -13.84 32.69
N PHE A 553 3.67 -12.81 31.88
CA PHE A 553 2.91 -11.63 32.29
C PHE A 553 1.41 -11.96 32.28
N ARG A 554 0.85 -12.31 33.44
CA ARG A 554 -0.52 -12.84 33.57
C ARG A 554 -1.47 -11.91 34.31
N GLU A 555 -0.92 -11.01 35.12
CA GLU A 555 -1.67 -10.08 35.95
C GLU A 555 -1.50 -8.63 35.49
N ASP A 556 -2.47 -7.77 35.80
CA ASP A 556 -2.38 -6.32 35.52
C ASP A 556 -1.20 -5.67 36.25
N GLU A 557 -0.74 -6.27 37.35
CA GLU A 557 0.48 -5.85 38.04
C GLU A 557 1.75 -6.04 37.20
N ASP A 558 1.83 -7.13 36.42
CA ASP A 558 3.02 -7.44 35.62
C ASP A 558 3.20 -6.40 34.50
N VAL A 559 2.10 -5.99 33.86
CA VAL A 559 2.12 -4.96 32.81
C VAL A 559 2.32 -3.55 33.36
N ARG A 560 1.86 -3.27 34.59
CA ARG A 560 2.20 -2.02 35.31
C ARG A 560 3.69 -1.94 35.60
N ARG A 561 4.27 -2.99 36.17
CA ARG A 561 5.73 -3.09 36.41
C ARG A 561 6.54 -2.97 35.11
N LEU A 562 6.02 -3.50 34.00
CA LEU A 562 6.64 -3.35 32.68
C LEU A 562 6.65 -1.88 32.23
N ALA A 563 5.54 -1.16 32.37
CA ALA A 563 5.45 0.26 32.04
C ALA A 563 6.36 1.12 32.95
N GLU A 564 6.45 0.81 34.24
CA GLU A 564 7.35 1.48 35.19
C GLU A 564 8.83 1.35 34.81
N CYS A 565 9.24 0.20 34.26
CA CYS A 565 10.59 -0.01 33.75
C CYS A 565 10.93 0.90 32.56
N THR A 566 9.92 1.43 31.87
CA THR A 566 10.02 2.20 30.62
C THR A 566 9.35 3.56 30.71
N ALA A 567 9.65 4.31 31.79
CA ALA A 567 9.20 5.69 31.99
C ALA A 567 7.67 5.89 31.94
N GLY A 568 6.90 4.85 32.30
CA GLY A 568 5.44 4.88 32.35
C GLY A 568 4.74 4.50 31.05
N SER A 569 5.46 4.27 29.94
CA SER A 569 4.84 3.82 28.67
C SER A 569 4.84 2.30 28.59
N LEU A 570 3.64 1.70 28.55
CA LEU A 570 3.50 0.27 28.31
C LEU A 570 3.95 -0.12 26.89
N ARG A 571 3.68 0.71 25.87
CA ARG A 571 4.10 0.39 24.48
C ARG A 571 5.61 0.42 24.32
N LEU A 572 6.32 1.34 24.99
CA LEU A 572 7.78 1.29 25.09
C LEU A 572 8.23 0.02 25.82
N GLY A 573 7.55 -0.34 26.90
CA GLY A 573 7.74 -1.59 27.64
C GLY A 573 7.72 -2.83 26.74
N LEU A 574 6.70 -2.94 25.89
CA LEU A 574 6.56 -4.05 24.93
C LEU A 574 7.68 -4.05 23.89
N LEU A 575 8.11 -2.88 23.41
CA LEU A 575 9.22 -2.76 22.47
C LEU A 575 10.56 -3.19 23.10
N VAL A 576 10.83 -2.76 24.34
CA VAL A 576 12.02 -3.17 25.07
C VAL A 576 11.98 -4.67 25.36
N LEU A 577 10.80 -5.20 25.71
CA LEU A 577 10.56 -6.62 25.93
C LEU A 577 10.91 -7.45 24.68
N LEU A 578 10.50 -6.97 23.50
CA LEU A 578 10.83 -7.56 22.20
C LEU A 578 12.36 -7.69 22.00
N LYS A 579 13.11 -6.63 22.35
CA LYS A 579 14.57 -6.58 22.20
C LYS A 579 15.35 -7.45 23.17
N VAL A 580 14.82 -7.71 24.37
CA VAL A 580 15.53 -8.50 25.40
C VAL A 580 15.35 -10.01 25.26
N LEU A 581 14.41 -10.46 24.43
CA LEU A 581 14.14 -11.88 24.23
C LEU A 581 15.33 -12.61 23.55
N PRO A 582 15.56 -13.88 23.92
CA PRO A 582 16.66 -14.65 23.38
C PRO A 582 16.52 -14.86 21.87
N ARG A 583 17.62 -14.61 21.14
CA ARG A 583 17.72 -14.82 19.69
C ARG A 583 18.29 -16.20 19.39
N ALA A 584 17.88 -16.81 18.28
CA ALA A 584 18.44 -18.06 17.82
C ALA A 584 19.97 -17.94 17.58
N PRO A 585 20.77 -18.98 17.86
CA PRO A 585 22.21 -18.97 17.61
C PRO A 585 22.52 -18.68 16.13
N PRO A 586 23.58 -17.91 15.83
CA PRO A 586 23.99 -17.68 14.45
C PRO A 586 24.34 -19.01 13.76
N GLY A 587 23.68 -19.31 12.62
CA GLY A 587 24.00 -20.46 11.77
C GLY A 587 23.00 -21.62 11.80
N VAL A 588 21.97 -21.59 12.65
CA VAL A 588 20.87 -22.58 12.63
C VAL A 588 19.68 -22.00 11.86
N GLY A 589 19.67 -22.23 10.54
CA GLY A 589 18.61 -21.76 9.64
C GLY A 589 18.87 -20.40 8.98
N PRO A 590 18.01 -19.97 8.04
CA PRO A 590 18.13 -18.67 7.38
C PRO A 590 18.18 -17.56 8.44
N ARG A 591 19.10 -16.60 8.30
CA ARG A 591 19.07 -15.37 9.11
C ARG A 591 17.76 -14.68 8.81
N LYS A 592 16.84 -14.71 9.77
CA LYS A 592 15.49 -14.16 9.63
C LYS A 592 15.46 -12.62 9.61
N VAL A 593 16.62 -11.94 9.63
CA VAL A 593 16.80 -10.48 9.42
C VAL A 593 18.17 -10.19 8.80
N PRO A 594 18.22 -9.37 7.73
CA PRO A 594 19.44 -8.70 7.27
C PRO A 594 19.85 -7.61 8.25
N GLN A 595 21.15 -7.36 8.44
CA GLN A 595 21.57 -6.23 9.29
C GLN A 595 21.03 -4.91 8.73
N SER A 596 20.36 -4.13 9.57
CA SER A 596 19.97 -2.75 9.22
C SER A 596 21.17 -2.00 8.62
N LYS A 597 20.92 -1.33 7.49
CA LYS A 597 21.89 -0.43 6.83
C LYS A 597 22.25 0.76 7.73
N THR A 598 21.43 1.05 8.74
CA THR A 598 21.60 2.19 9.65
C THR A 598 21.39 1.75 11.10
N LYS A 599 22.48 1.53 11.84
CA LYS A 599 22.42 1.22 13.27
C LYS A 599 22.39 2.52 14.07
N ARG A 600 21.28 2.80 14.76
CA ARG A 600 21.21 3.86 15.76
C ARG A 600 21.56 3.29 17.13
N ILE A 601 22.70 3.71 17.66
CA ILE A 601 23.20 3.27 18.97
C ILE A 601 22.66 4.23 20.03
N GLY A 602 22.18 3.71 21.17
CA GLY A 602 21.80 4.53 22.33
C GLY A 602 20.36 5.03 22.39
N VAL A 603 19.45 4.53 21.54
CA VAL A 603 18.02 4.94 21.56
C VAL A 603 17.29 4.44 22.82
N ILE A 604 17.61 3.23 23.29
CA ILE A 604 17.11 2.67 24.55
C ILE A 604 18.31 2.56 25.49
N SER A 605 18.17 3.09 26.71
CA SER A 605 19.27 3.06 27.68
C SER A 605 19.61 1.61 28.09
N PRO A 606 20.90 1.28 28.32
CA PRO A 606 21.30 -0.03 28.83
C PRO A 606 20.64 -0.37 30.17
N GLU A 607 20.38 0.64 31.01
CA GLU A 607 19.69 0.49 32.29
C GLU A 607 18.23 0.04 32.10
N THR A 608 17.50 0.67 31.18
CA THR A 608 16.13 0.28 30.82
C THR A 608 16.06 -1.15 30.30
N MET A 609 17.01 -1.54 29.43
CA MET A 609 17.11 -2.91 28.92
C MET A 609 17.33 -3.92 30.05
N GLU A 610 18.16 -3.59 31.04
CA GLU A 610 18.44 -4.49 32.16
C GLU A 610 17.27 -4.59 33.14
N LYS A 611 16.58 -3.48 33.43
CA LYS A 611 15.35 -3.48 34.23
C LYS A 611 14.30 -4.43 33.66
N VAL A 612 14.06 -4.37 32.35
CA VAL A 612 13.10 -5.26 31.67
C VAL A 612 13.59 -6.71 31.64
N ARG A 613 14.90 -6.97 31.48
CA ARG A 613 15.45 -8.34 31.58
C ARG A 613 15.24 -8.97 32.95
N LEU A 614 15.47 -8.20 34.01
CA LEU A 614 15.27 -8.67 35.39
C LEU A 614 13.79 -8.95 35.64
N LEU A 615 12.90 -8.05 35.22
CA LEU A 615 11.46 -8.27 35.28
C LEU A 615 11.04 -9.54 34.56
N LEU A 616 11.49 -9.75 33.32
CA LEU A 616 11.19 -10.96 32.54
C LEU A 616 11.65 -12.23 33.26
N LYS A 617 12.86 -12.24 33.83
CA LYS A 617 13.35 -13.38 34.63
C LYS A 617 12.48 -13.63 35.85
N ASP A 618 12.00 -12.58 36.50
CA ASP A 618 11.19 -12.71 37.71
C ASP A 618 9.80 -13.27 37.41
N VAL A 619 9.09 -12.76 36.39
CA VAL A 619 7.79 -13.33 35.98
C VAL A 619 7.92 -14.75 35.40
N GLN A 620 9.07 -15.10 34.81
CA GLN A 620 9.33 -16.46 34.32
C GLN A 620 9.65 -17.48 35.41
N LYS A 621 10.19 -17.07 36.57
CA LYS A 621 10.43 -17.99 37.71
C LYS A 621 9.13 -18.58 38.24
N GLU A 622 8.03 -17.85 38.12
CA GLU A 622 6.70 -18.29 38.54
C GLU A 622 6.08 -19.34 37.59
N LEU A 623 6.65 -19.55 36.40
CA LEU A 623 6.17 -20.52 35.40
C LEU A 623 6.76 -21.93 35.58
N LEU A 624 7.83 -22.11 36.36
CA LEU A 624 8.45 -23.42 36.58
C LEU A 624 7.77 -24.15 37.75
N PRO A 625 7.11 -25.31 37.52
CA PRO A 625 6.68 -26.15 38.64
C PRO A 625 7.93 -26.73 39.30
N VAL A 626 8.11 -26.44 40.58
CA VAL A 626 9.08 -27.13 41.43
C VAL A 626 8.56 -28.56 41.66
N ASN A 627 8.78 -29.46 40.70
CA ASN A 627 8.65 -30.88 40.95
C ASN A 627 9.96 -31.36 41.61
N LYS A 628 10.00 -31.31 42.95
CA LYS A 628 10.90 -32.15 43.72
C LYS A 628 10.35 -33.58 43.66
N THR A 629 10.91 -34.41 42.79
CA THR A 629 10.83 -35.86 42.94
C THR A 629 12.24 -36.36 43.22
N ASP A 630 12.42 -36.90 44.42
CA ASP A 630 13.61 -37.61 44.88
C ASP A 630 13.84 -38.88 44.05
N THR A 631 14.44 -38.73 42.88
CA THR A 631 15.25 -39.77 42.22
C THR A 631 16.10 -39.05 41.17
N GLY A 632 17.42 -39.14 41.32
CA GLY A 632 18.39 -38.36 40.55
C GLY A 632 18.55 -38.78 39.10
N ASP A 633 17.55 -38.48 38.27
CA ASP A 633 17.72 -38.37 36.83
C ASP A 633 17.36 -36.94 36.38
N VAL A 634 18.40 -36.22 35.96
CA VAL A 634 18.28 -34.89 35.36
C VAL A 634 17.63 -35.05 33.98
N ILE A 635 16.31 -34.94 33.93
CA ILE A 635 15.61 -34.70 32.67
C ILE A 635 16.02 -33.31 32.19
N LYS A 636 16.92 -33.24 31.22
CA LYS A 636 17.19 -32.00 30.48
C LYS A 636 15.88 -31.51 29.86
N PRO A 637 15.55 -30.22 29.97
CA PRO A 637 14.38 -29.66 29.28
C PRO A 637 14.50 -29.94 27.78
N SER A 638 13.43 -30.43 27.17
CA SER A 638 13.41 -30.79 25.76
C SER A 638 13.64 -29.55 24.88
N HIS A 639 14.39 -29.73 23.79
CA HIS A 639 14.69 -28.68 22.79
C HIS A 639 13.44 -27.94 22.24
N THR A 640 12.24 -28.49 22.43
CA THR A 640 10.94 -27.92 22.05
C THR A 640 10.60 -26.62 22.77
N GLN A 641 11.04 -26.38 24.01
CA GLN A 641 10.72 -25.13 24.72
C GLN A 641 11.45 -23.90 24.17
N TRP A 642 12.61 -24.06 23.53
CA TRP A 642 13.40 -22.94 23.01
C TRP A 642 12.92 -22.42 21.65
N GLU A 643 12.27 -23.25 20.82
CA GLU A 643 11.66 -22.78 19.56
C GLU A 643 10.44 -21.87 19.84
N ASP A 644 9.73 -22.06 20.95
CA ASP A 644 8.47 -21.36 21.30
C ASP A 644 8.65 -19.94 21.88
N THR A 645 9.81 -19.63 22.47
CA THR A 645 10.15 -18.28 22.97
C THR A 645 10.95 -17.45 21.97
N SER A 646 11.36 -18.04 20.84
CA SER A 646 12.17 -17.36 19.82
C SER A 646 11.28 -16.54 18.89
N LEU A 647 11.43 -15.22 18.89
CA LEU A 647 10.67 -14.34 18.01
C LEU A 647 11.31 -14.19 16.63
N VAL A 648 10.46 -13.89 15.64
CA VAL A 648 10.86 -13.47 14.30
C VAL A 648 11.47 -12.07 14.39
N ASP A 649 12.56 -11.86 13.66
CA ASP A 649 13.45 -10.72 13.81
C ASP A 649 12.87 -9.46 13.11
N GLU A 650 13.10 -8.28 13.70
CA GLU A 650 12.25 -7.09 13.60
C GLU A 650 12.36 -6.28 12.28
N ASP A 651 13.50 -6.33 11.60
CA ASP A 651 13.83 -5.36 10.53
C ASP A 651 13.24 -5.73 9.14
N LEU A 652 12.82 -6.99 8.90
CA LEU A 652 12.15 -7.39 7.63
C LEU A 652 10.68 -6.97 7.56
N ILE A 653 10.06 -6.74 8.72
CA ILE A 653 8.66 -6.35 8.81
C ILE A 653 8.50 -4.88 8.43
N MET A 654 9.48 -4.03 8.67
CA MET A 654 9.44 -2.62 8.25
C MET A 654 9.44 -2.47 6.72
N GLU A 655 10.36 -3.13 6.00
CA GLU A 655 10.43 -3.07 4.53
C GLU A 655 9.17 -3.68 3.88
N ALA A 656 8.58 -4.71 4.50
CA ALA A 656 7.39 -5.37 4.00
C ALA A 656 6.08 -4.68 4.44
N VAL A 657 6.06 -3.96 5.57
CA VAL A 657 4.95 -3.09 6.01
C VAL A 657 4.95 -1.78 5.24
N GLU A 658 6.12 -1.21 4.92
CA GLU A 658 6.27 -0.08 4.00
C GLU A 658 5.82 -0.42 2.57
N HIS A 659 5.83 -1.70 2.18
CA HIS A 659 5.44 -2.14 0.83
C HIS A 659 4.06 -2.84 0.76
N GLY A 660 3.56 -3.42 1.85
CA GLY A 660 2.26 -4.10 1.95
C GLY A 660 1.16 -3.27 2.63
N SER A 661 1.54 -2.26 3.43
CA SER A 661 0.66 -1.17 3.83
C SER A 661 1.02 0.01 2.94
N ALA A 662 0.26 0.23 1.87
CA ALA A 662 0.19 1.56 1.27
C ALA A 662 -0.51 2.51 2.28
N THR A 663 0.21 2.79 3.37
CA THR A 663 0.18 4.05 4.09
C THR A 663 1.66 4.39 4.26
N LEU A 664 2.28 4.81 3.15
CA LEU A 664 3.58 5.48 3.16
C LEU A 664 3.44 6.70 4.07
N LYS A 665 3.92 6.60 5.32
CA LYS A 665 4.07 7.75 6.22
C LYS A 665 5.46 7.86 6.84
N GLU A 666 6.30 6.83 6.87
CA GLU A 666 7.40 6.83 7.85
C GLU A 666 8.73 7.46 7.41
N LEU A 667 9.16 7.38 6.14
CA LEU A 667 10.42 8.05 5.76
C LEU A 667 10.30 9.58 5.67
N ASP A 668 9.12 10.09 5.29
CA ASP A 668 8.83 11.53 5.27
C ASP A 668 8.53 12.06 6.69
N SER A 669 7.85 11.28 7.55
CA SER A 669 7.44 11.68 8.91
C SER A 669 8.59 12.05 9.84
N GLU A 670 9.74 11.38 9.79
CA GLU A 670 10.84 11.70 10.73
C GLU A 670 11.55 13.01 10.37
N LYS A 671 11.72 13.31 9.08
CA LYS A 671 12.19 14.62 8.62
C LYS A 671 11.12 15.70 8.79
N GLU A 672 9.86 15.39 8.48
CA GLU A 672 8.72 16.30 8.68
C GLU A 672 8.47 16.62 10.16
N ARG A 673 8.59 15.66 11.08
CA ARG A 673 8.48 15.90 12.54
C ARG A 673 9.60 16.77 13.06
N LEU A 674 10.84 16.53 12.63
CA LEU A 674 11.98 17.39 12.97
C LEU A 674 11.84 18.81 12.41
N VAL A 675 11.08 18.99 11.33
CA VAL A 675 10.72 20.30 10.74
C VAL A 675 9.52 20.91 11.46
N VAL A 676 8.51 20.13 11.83
CA VAL A 676 7.30 20.56 12.56
C VAL A 676 7.61 20.94 14.01
N GLU A 677 8.42 20.17 14.74
CA GLU A 677 8.92 20.55 16.06
C GLU A 677 9.79 21.82 15.99
N ARG A 678 10.57 22.00 14.90
CA ARG A 678 11.33 23.24 14.66
C ARG A 678 10.45 24.44 14.31
N LEU A 679 9.37 24.24 13.57
CA LEU A 679 8.41 25.29 13.20
C LEU A 679 7.46 25.67 14.35
N GLN A 680 7.08 24.71 15.20
CA GLN A 680 6.24 24.93 16.38
C GLN A 680 7.04 25.53 17.56
N ALA A 681 8.35 25.30 17.63
CA ALA A 681 9.23 25.94 18.62
C ALA A 681 9.57 27.41 18.30
N GLN A 682 9.28 27.89 17.09
CA GLN A 682 9.51 29.29 16.70
C GLN A 682 8.22 30.10 16.84
N GLY A 683 8.28 31.14 17.67
CA GLY A 683 7.13 32.00 17.97
C GLY A 683 6.52 32.72 16.75
N PRO A 684 5.38 33.42 16.94
CA PRO A 684 4.49 33.95 15.88
C PRO A 684 5.09 35.02 14.93
N GLY A 685 6.41 35.25 14.95
CA GLY A 685 7.12 36.12 14.01
C GLY A 685 7.67 35.42 12.75
N ALA A 686 7.77 34.09 12.74
CA ALA A 686 8.38 33.31 11.64
C ALA A 686 7.39 32.86 10.53
N THR A 687 6.11 33.20 10.67
CA THR A 687 5.01 32.55 9.93
C THR A 687 4.79 33.05 8.49
N GLU A 688 5.00 34.33 8.20
CA GLU A 688 4.68 34.91 6.87
C GLU A 688 5.71 34.57 5.77
N VAL A 689 7.00 34.47 6.11
CA VAL A 689 8.10 34.25 5.14
C VAL A 689 8.05 32.83 4.58
N ASN A 690 7.78 31.85 5.43
CA ASN A 690 7.70 30.43 5.06
C ASN A 690 6.43 30.12 4.26
N GLN A 691 5.30 30.76 4.57
CA GLN A 691 4.03 30.56 3.88
C GLN A 691 4.06 31.08 2.42
N MET A 692 4.65 32.25 2.17
CA MET A 692 4.77 32.80 0.81
C MET A 692 5.71 31.98 -0.11
N THR A 693 6.67 31.28 0.49
CA THR A 693 7.65 30.44 -0.24
C THR A 693 7.06 29.08 -0.59
N TYR A 694 6.32 28.48 0.35
CA TYR A 694 5.55 27.26 0.14
C TYR A 694 4.51 27.43 -0.99
N GLN A 695 3.72 28.51 -0.94
CA GLN A 695 2.71 28.83 -1.95
C GLN A 695 3.29 28.90 -3.37
N LYS A 696 4.34 29.71 -3.55
CA LYS A 696 4.98 29.92 -4.85
C LYS A 696 5.76 28.68 -5.33
N GLY A 697 6.39 27.94 -4.42
CA GLY A 697 7.09 26.69 -4.74
C GLY A 697 6.13 25.60 -5.23
N LEU A 698 4.97 25.47 -4.57
CA LEU A 698 3.93 24.49 -4.94
C LEU A 698 3.28 24.83 -6.28
N GLN A 699 3.00 26.12 -6.55
CA GLN A 699 2.52 26.60 -7.86
C GLN A 699 3.45 26.18 -9.01
N LEU A 700 4.77 26.31 -8.82
CA LEU A 700 5.73 25.90 -9.85
C LEU A 700 5.79 24.39 -10.06
N LEU A 701 5.71 23.60 -9.00
CA LEU A 701 5.85 22.14 -9.13
C LEU A 701 4.63 21.47 -9.75
N ILE A 702 3.43 21.99 -9.46
CA ILE A 702 2.20 21.56 -10.12
C ILE A 702 2.09 22.15 -11.52
N GLY A 703 2.62 23.36 -11.71
CA GLY A 703 2.64 24.10 -12.97
C GLY A 703 1.57 25.19 -12.98
N TYR A 704 1.98 26.39 -13.42
CA TYR A 704 1.15 27.60 -13.31
C TYR A 704 1.36 28.54 -14.50
N HIS A 705 0.33 29.30 -14.87
CA HIS A 705 0.43 30.31 -15.92
C HIS A 705 1.07 31.59 -15.39
N PHE A 706 2.27 31.89 -15.85
CA PHE A 706 2.94 33.15 -15.56
C PHE A 706 2.69 34.15 -16.67
N LYS A 707 2.26 35.35 -16.30
CA LYS A 707 2.31 36.51 -17.19
C LYS A 707 3.74 37.04 -17.26
N GLY A 708 4.16 37.45 -18.44
CA GLY A 708 5.49 37.98 -18.64
C GLY A 708 5.57 38.96 -19.79
N HIS A 709 6.79 39.40 -20.06
CA HIS A 709 7.06 40.42 -21.05
C HIS A 709 8.01 39.89 -22.12
N GLU A 710 7.59 40.04 -23.37
CA GLU A 710 8.43 39.78 -24.52
C GLU A 710 9.42 40.94 -24.70
N THR A 711 10.70 40.60 -24.79
CA THR A 711 11.75 41.54 -25.19
C THR A 711 12.34 41.07 -26.52
N ARG A 712 12.28 41.92 -27.55
CA ARG A 712 12.83 41.63 -28.87
C ARG A 712 14.20 42.30 -29.02
N LYS A 713 15.19 41.52 -29.46
CA LYS A 713 16.51 42.04 -29.84
C LYS A 713 16.92 41.41 -31.17
N GLY A 714 16.66 42.11 -32.28
CA GLY A 714 16.79 41.55 -33.63
C GLY A 714 15.66 40.54 -33.93
N GLU A 715 15.99 39.41 -34.56
CA GLU A 715 15.03 38.32 -34.86
C GLU A 715 14.75 37.39 -33.66
N VAL A 716 15.44 37.58 -32.53
CA VAL A 716 15.28 36.73 -31.33
C VAL A 716 14.34 37.40 -30.33
N SER A 717 13.21 36.75 -30.08
CA SER A 717 12.27 37.03 -29.00
C SER A 717 12.71 36.32 -27.72
N THR A 718 12.83 37.08 -26.62
CA THR A 718 13.09 36.54 -25.29
C THR A 718 11.91 36.82 -24.38
N TYR A 719 11.27 35.76 -23.89
CA TYR A 719 10.24 35.88 -22.87
C TYR A 719 10.88 35.99 -21.49
N GLN A 720 10.42 36.95 -20.70
CA GLN A 720 10.85 37.14 -19.32
C GLN A 720 9.65 37.06 -18.39
N PHE A 721 9.76 36.23 -17.37
CA PHE A 721 8.78 36.18 -16.28
C PHE A 721 9.49 36.31 -14.95
N ASN A 722 8.79 36.89 -13.99
CA ASN A 722 9.29 37.04 -12.64
C ASN A 722 8.67 35.97 -11.76
N PHE A 723 9.50 35.20 -11.09
CA PHE A 723 9.06 34.26 -10.07
C PHE A 723 9.81 34.55 -8.77
N GLN A 724 9.05 34.69 -7.68
CA GLN A 724 9.52 35.30 -6.43
C GLN A 724 10.19 36.66 -6.67
N HIS A 725 11.52 36.70 -6.59
CA HIS A 725 12.35 37.91 -6.73
C HIS A 725 13.41 37.74 -7.82
N ALA A 726 13.29 36.71 -8.66
CA ALA A 726 14.19 36.40 -9.75
C ALA A 726 13.48 36.52 -11.11
N THR A 727 14.18 37.09 -12.09
CA THR A 727 13.72 37.16 -13.47
C THR A 727 14.28 35.99 -14.26
N PHE A 728 13.39 35.14 -14.75
CA PHE A 728 13.71 33.99 -15.59
C PHE A 728 13.56 34.37 -17.06
N ARG A 729 14.46 33.85 -17.90
CA ARG A 729 14.50 34.16 -19.33
C ARG A 729 14.42 32.91 -20.17
N ILE A 730 13.66 33.01 -21.25
CA ILE A 730 13.50 31.96 -22.24
C ILE A 730 13.82 32.57 -23.59
N HIS A 731 14.85 32.02 -24.22
CA HIS A 731 15.27 32.46 -25.55
C HIS A 731 14.42 31.77 -26.62
N GLN A 732 14.12 32.48 -27.71
CA GLN A 732 13.35 31.98 -28.85
C GLN A 732 11.89 31.63 -28.50
N ALA A 733 11.25 32.46 -27.68
CA ALA A 733 9.83 32.30 -27.33
C ALA A 733 8.94 32.74 -28.51
N PRO A 734 7.77 32.12 -28.76
CA PRO A 734 6.88 32.57 -29.83
C PRO A 734 6.48 34.04 -29.67
N PRO A 735 6.52 34.85 -30.74
CA PRO A 735 6.23 36.28 -30.65
C PRO A 735 4.75 36.53 -30.34
N ASN A 736 4.46 37.61 -29.60
CA ASN A 736 3.12 38.07 -29.18
C ASN A 736 2.42 37.24 -28.08
N GLU A 737 3.10 36.26 -27.48
CA GLU A 737 2.56 35.54 -26.33
C GLU A 737 2.79 36.29 -25.02
N THR A 738 1.76 36.38 -24.19
CA THR A 738 1.77 37.17 -22.94
C THR A 738 1.72 36.32 -21.68
N SER A 739 1.44 35.02 -21.82
CA SER A 739 1.34 34.06 -20.73
C SER A 739 1.95 32.73 -21.16
N PHE A 740 2.70 32.10 -20.26
CA PHE A 740 3.31 30.80 -20.49
C PHE A 740 3.05 29.89 -19.30
N PHE A 741 2.80 28.61 -19.57
CA PHE A 741 2.70 27.59 -18.53
C PHE A 741 4.11 27.23 -18.08
N VAL A 742 4.43 27.42 -16.79
CA VAL A 742 5.75 27.15 -16.23
C VAL A 742 5.62 26.05 -15.19
N LYS A 743 6.44 25.01 -15.32
CA LYS A 743 6.55 23.90 -14.38
C LYS A 743 8.02 23.69 -13.95
N ALA A 744 8.23 23.53 -12.66
CA ALA A 744 9.48 23.09 -12.07
C ALA A 744 9.62 21.58 -12.15
N GLU A 745 10.79 21.09 -12.53
CA GLU A 745 11.13 19.67 -12.57
C GLU A 745 12.38 19.41 -11.73
N ILE A 746 12.35 18.35 -10.92
CA ILE A 746 13.46 17.98 -10.04
C ILE A 746 13.87 16.54 -10.32
N ALA A 747 15.13 16.36 -10.70
CA ALA A 747 15.76 15.04 -10.83
C ALA A 747 16.01 14.40 -9.45
N PRO A 748 16.07 13.06 -9.36
CA PRO A 748 16.42 12.34 -8.14
C PRO A 748 17.74 12.80 -7.50
N MET A 749 17.93 12.54 -6.20
CA MET A 749 19.18 12.88 -5.52
C MET A 749 20.37 12.15 -6.15
N GLY A 750 21.41 12.92 -6.49
CA GLY A 750 22.62 12.41 -7.14
C GLY A 750 22.60 12.46 -8.68
N GLU A 751 21.46 12.76 -9.29
CA GLU A 751 21.32 12.88 -10.74
C GLU A 751 21.30 14.34 -11.20
N ARG A 752 21.78 14.61 -12.42
CA ARG A 752 21.67 15.93 -13.05
C ARG A 752 20.43 15.98 -13.91
N HIS A 753 19.66 17.06 -13.81
CA HIS A 753 18.56 17.27 -14.75
C HIS A 753 19.11 17.43 -16.17
N PRO A 754 18.60 16.71 -17.19
CA PRO A 754 19.05 16.84 -18.58
C PRO A 754 18.96 18.28 -19.10
N HIS A 755 17.98 19.03 -18.61
CA HIS A 755 17.74 20.44 -18.92
C HIS A 755 17.88 21.32 -17.67
N ALA A 756 19.00 21.19 -16.95
CA ALA A 756 19.23 21.95 -15.73
C ALA A 756 19.22 23.47 -15.98
N TYR A 757 18.49 24.21 -15.14
CA TYR A 757 18.39 25.66 -15.22
C TYR A 757 19.75 26.33 -14.98
N ALA A 758 20.43 25.95 -13.89
CA ALA A 758 21.77 26.45 -13.58
C ALA A 758 22.82 25.58 -14.31
N THR A 759 23.19 25.97 -15.53
CA THR A 759 24.03 25.12 -16.40
C THR A 759 25.44 24.92 -15.86
N ASN A 760 25.97 25.88 -15.10
CA ASN A 760 27.27 25.83 -14.43
C ASN A 760 27.24 25.30 -12.99
N ALA A 761 26.11 24.74 -12.52
CA ALA A 761 26.03 24.13 -11.19
C ALA A 761 26.98 22.93 -11.08
N LEU A 762 27.74 22.86 -9.98
CA LEU A 762 28.69 21.81 -9.65
C LEU A 762 27.96 20.50 -9.29
N ARG A 763 28.68 19.37 -9.27
CA ARG A 763 28.12 18.08 -8.82
C ARG A 763 27.65 18.09 -7.35
N SER A 764 28.20 19.00 -6.55
CA SER A 764 27.81 19.22 -5.16
C SER A 764 26.67 20.22 -5.00
N ASP A 765 26.29 20.93 -6.07
CA ASP A 765 25.23 21.94 -6.03
C ASP A 765 23.86 21.24 -6.16
N PRO A 766 22.95 21.38 -5.18
CA PRO A 766 21.61 20.77 -5.27
C PRO A 766 20.82 21.28 -6.49
N GLY A 767 21.06 22.54 -6.91
CA GLY A 767 20.45 23.17 -8.08
C GLY A 767 20.78 22.50 -9.42
N MET A 768 21.72 21.54 -9.48
CA MET A 768 21.96 20.76 -10.70
C MET A 768 20.80 19.82 -11.06
N ARG A 769 19.95 19.50 -10.07
CA ARG A 769 18.77 18.64 -10.22
C ARG A 769 17.56 19.41 -10.78
N PHE A 770 17.67 20.73 -10.90
CA PHE A 770 16.53 21.59 -11.12
C PHE A 770 16.39 22.02 -12.58
N GLY A 771 15.24 21.70 -13.18
CA GLY A 771 14.81 22.15 -14.50
C GLY A 771 13.62 23.10 -14.42
N PHE A 772 13.59 24.09 -15.30
CA PHE A 772 12.46 24.99 -15.48
C PHE A 772 11.84 24.77 -16.85
N ARG A 773 10.77 24.00 -16.90
CA ARG A 773 10.05 23.68 -18.12
C ARG A 773 8.99 24.74 -18.39
N VAL A 774 8.96 25.24 -19.62
CA VAL A 774 7.98 26.24 -20.05
C VAL A 774 7.32 25.78 -21.32
N SER A 775 5.99 25.78 -21.32
CA SER A 775 5.19 25.40 -22.48
C SER A 775 4.08 26.37 -22.81
N LEU A 776 3.67 26.35 -24.08
CA LEU A 776 2.38 26.88 -24.53
C LEU A 776 1.46 25.69 -24.77
N ARG A 777 0.23 25.80 -24.28
CA ARG A 777 -0.84 24.85 -24.57
C ARG A 777 -1.76 25.50 -25.60
N ASP A 778 -2.13 24.76 -26.63
CA ASP A 778 -3.14 25.19 -27.59
C ASP A 778 -4.55 25.09 -26.99
N GLU A 779 -5.57 25.52 -27.75
CA GLU A 779 -6.99 25.46 -27.33
C GLU A 779 -7.49 24.04 -27.02
N LYS A 780 -6.73 23.00 -27.39
CA LYS A 780 -7.03 21.59 -27.13
C LYS A 780 -6.24 21.04 -25.92
N GLY A 781 -5.40 21.86 -25.29
CA GLY A 781 -4.56 21.48 -24.16
C GLY A 781 -3.27 20.76 -24.57
N GLU A 782 -2.97 20.65 -25.86
CA GLU A 782 -1.76 20.02 -26.39
C GLU A 782 -0.60 21.04 -26.41
N GLU A 783 0.62 20.57 -26.16
CA GLU A 783 1.77 21.47 -26.03
C GLU A 783 2.34 21.86 -27.39
N SER A 784 2.02 23.08 -27.83
CA SER A 784 2.47 23.64 -29.11
C SER A 784 3.90 24.18 -29.05
N PHE A 785 4.43 24.41 -27.85
CA PHE A 785 5.79 24.89 -27.60
C PHE A 785 6.28 24.33 -26.28
N VAL A 786 7.50 23.78 -26.22
CA VAL A 786 8.17 23.36 -24.99
C VAL A 786 9.63 23.79 -25.03
N LYS A 787 10.06 24.58 -24.04
CA LYS A 787 11.46 25.00 -23.85
C LYS A 787 11.82 24.97 -22.38
N TYR A 788 13.11 24.95 -22.11
CA TYR A 788 13.64 25.05 -20.75
C TYR A 788 14.35 26.38 -20.54
N ALA A 789 14.08 27.03 -19.41
CA ALA A 789 14.87 28.18 -18.99
C ALA A 789 16.28 27.72 -18.63
N SER A 790 17.28 28.53 -18.94
CA SER A 790 18.68 28.24 -18.57
C SER A 790 19.46 29.52 -18.30
N SER A 791 20.43 29.42 -17.40
CA SER A 791 21.34 30.51 -17.05
C SER A 791 22.67 29.94 -16.54
N SER A 792 23.77 30.53 -17.01
CA SER A 792 25.14 30.17 -16.62
C SER A 792 25.71 31.07 -15.52
N THR A 793 24.92 32.04 -15.06
CA THR A 793 25.36 33.02 -14.05
C THR A 793 25.52 32.37 -12.68
N TRP A 794 26.47 32.86 -11.89
CA TRP A 794 26.66 32.40 -10.52
C TRP A 794 25.39 32.62 -9.68
N GLN A 795 24.69 33.73 -9.92
CA GLN A 795 23.42 34.04 -9.27
C GLN A 795 22.34 32.99 -9.54
N ALA A 796 22.25 32.49 -10.78
CA ALA A 796 21.32 31.42 -11.12
C ALA A 796 21.63 30.12 -10.38
N ILE A 797 22.91 29.83 -10.12
CA ILE A 797 23.31 28.70 -9.27
C ILE A 797 22.78 28.90 -7.86
N ALA A 798 22.98 30.08 -7.28
CA ALA A 798 22.53 30.33 -5.91
C ALA A 798 21.01 30.33 -5.75
N ILE A 799 20.28 30.85 -6.73
CA ILE A 799 18.82 30.79 -6.78
C ILE A 799 18.35 29.34 -6.92
N ALA A 800 18.93 28.57 -7.86
CA ALA A 800 18.58 27.17 -8.07
C ALA A 800 18.85 26.31 -6.82
N ASN A 801 20.00 26.51 -6.17
CA ASN A 801 20.36 25.80 -4.94
C ASN A 801 19.35 26.07 -3.82
N SER A 802 18.99 27.34 -3.62
CA SER A 802 18.08 27.73 -2.53
C SER A 802 16.66 27.26 -2.81
N PHE A 803 16.27 27.22 -4.08
CA PHE A 803 14.98 26.68 -4.49
C PHE A 803 14.91 25.17 -4.21
N VAL A 804 15.94 24.39 -4.56
CA VAL A 804 15.98 22.96 -4.25
C VAL A 804 16.06 22.71 -2.74
N ASP A 805 16.89 23.45 -2.00
CA ASP A 805 16.98 23.33 -0.54
C ASP A 805 15.63 23.63 0.13
N GLY A 806 14.90 24.66 -0.31
CA GLY A 806 13.57 24.97 0.19
C GLY A 806 12.51 23.91 -0.14
N LEU A 807 12.63 23.25 -1.30
CA LEU A 807 11.76 22.13 -1.68
C LEU A 807 12.13 20.82 -0.97
N ASP A 808 13.39 20.65 -0.59
CA ASP A 808 13.85 19.55 0.27
C ASP A 808 13.51 19.81 1.76
N GLY A 809 12.91 20.96 2.09
CA GLY A 809 12.32 21.29 3.39
C GLY A 809 13.17 22.16 4.32
N ASP A 810 14.26 22.75 3.83
CA ASP A 810 15.15 23.59 4.64
C ASP A 810 14.54 24.98 4.90
N SER A 811 14.70 25.49 6.14
CA SER A 811 14.28 26.83 6.54
C SER A 811 15.17 27.93 5.97
N PHE A 812 14.69 29.18 5.92
CA PHE A 812 15.53 30.31 5.48
C PHE A 812 16.76 30.50 6.37
N GLU A 813 16.67 30.24 7.67
CA GLU A 813 17.77 30.28 8.62
C GLU A 813 18.83 29.21 8.32
N GLU A 814 18.43 28.07 7.77
CA GLU A 814 19.36 27.02 7.35
C GLU A 814 19.96 27.33 5.98
N ILE A 815 19.13 27.75 5.02
CA ILE A 815 19.54 28.13 3.67
C ILE A 815 20.53 29.29 3.72
N CYS A 816 20.26 30.32 4.54
CA CYS A 816 21.08 31.53 4.60
C CYS A 816 22.46 31.29 5.20
N ARG A 817 22.70 30.17 5.89
CA ARG A 817 24.02 29.79 6.46
C ARG A 817 24.89 29.02 5.48
N ARG A 818 24.33 28.56 4.36
CA ARG A 818 25.05 27.74 3.38
C ARG A 818 25.62 28.61 2.26
N LYS A 819 26.84 28.27 1.81
CA LYS A 819 27.48 28.89 0.64
C LYS A 819 26.67 28.66 -0.62
N ARG A 820 26.70 29.58 -1.59
CA ARG A 820 26.00 29.46 -2.88
C ARG A 820 24.48 29.36 -2.72
N ARG A 821 23.90 30.01 -1.71
CA ARG A 821 22.45 30.13 -1.50
C ARG A 821 22.04 31.60 -1.48
N PHE A 822 20.94 31.89 -2.15
CA PHE A 822 20.28 33.17 -2.26
C PHE A 822 19.03 33.20 -1.37
N VAL A 823 18.92 34.22 -0.54
CA VAL A 823 17.76 34.46 0.31
C VAL A 823 17.26 35.88 0.05
N TRP A 824 15.94 36.03 -0.09
CA TRP A 824 15.29 37.32 -0.23
C TRP A 824 14.25 37.52 0.85
N ILE A 825 14.35 38.64 1.57
CA ILE A 825 13.38 39.03 2.59
C ILE A 825 12.80 40.39 2.24
N ASP A 826 11.47 40.47 2.20
CA ASP A 826 10.76 41.71 1.93
C ASP A 826 10.93 42.69 3.10
N LYS A 827 11.36 43.92 2.78
CA LYS A 827 11.56 45.00 3.74
C LYS A 827 10.30 45.37 4.55
N ARG A 828 9.10 44.95 4.12
CA ARG A 828 7.83 45.20 4.79
C ARG A 828 7.60 44.29 6.00
N ILE A 829 8.36 43.21 6.13
CA ILE A 829 8.26 42.25 7.24
C ILE A 829 8.89 42.86 8.48
N LYS A 830 8.09 43.07 9.53
CA LYS A 830 8.50 43.86 10.71
C LYS A 830 9.31 43.07 11.75
N ASN A 831 9.28 41.73 11.71
CA ASN A 831 9.88 40.84 12.70
C ASN A 831 10.90 39.86 12.10
N VAL A 832 11.87 40.35 11.32
CA VAL A 832 12.89 39.50 10.69
C VAL A 832 13.94 39.05 11.72
N PRO A 833 14.21 37.74 11.88
CA PRO A 833 15.26 37.23 12.77
C PRO A 833 16.64 37.88 12.52
N PRO A 834 17.47 38.10 13.55
CA PRO A 834 18.77 38.79 13.41
C PRO A 834 19.68 38.19 12.33
N GLU A 835 19.68 36.87 12.19
CA GLU A 835 20.49 36.14 11.21
C GLU A 835 20.06 36.38 9.76
N LEU A 836 18.80 36.77 9.58
CA LEU A 836 18.15 36.99 8.30
C LEU A 836 18.15 38.48 7.88
N GLN A 837 18.42 39.40 8.81
CA GLN A 837 18.56 40.84 8.56
C GLN A 837 19.50 41.19 7.39
N PRO A 838 20.67 40.53 7.19
CA PRO A 838 21.56 40.84 6.07
C PRO A 838 20.96 40.56 4.68
N PHE A 839 19.89 39.77 4.61
CA PHE A 839 19.22 39.29 3.40
C PHE A 839 17.95 40.09 3.04
N ILE A 840 17.67 41.17 3.78
CA ILE A 840 16.59 42.12 3.44
C ILE A 840 16.92 42.77 2.09
N ASN A 841 15.96 42.74 1.17
CA ASN A 841 16.11 43.09 -0.25
C ASN A 841 17.13 42.21 -1.02
N GLY A 842 17.33 40.96 -0.57
CA GLY A 842 18.10 39.96 -1.30
C GLY A 842 19.59 39.96 -0.99
N ALA A 843 20.12 38.80 -0.65
CA ALA A 843 21.56 38.55 -0.61
C ALA A 843 21.88 37.07 -0.83
N TYR A 844 23.14 36.76 -1.10
CA TYR A 844 23.64 35.38 -1.13
C TYR A 844 24.99 35.27 -0.42
N ARG A 845 25.34 34.06 0.01
CA ARG A 845 26.69 33.73 0.49
C ARG A 845 27.55 33.21 -0.65
N ASP A 846 28.69 33.81 -0.92
CA ASP A 846 29.61 33.32 -1.97
C ASP A 846 30.43 32.10 -1.52
N ASP A 847 31.36 31.65 -2.36
CA ASP A 847 32.23 30.49 -2.06
C ASP A 847 33.23 30.77 -0.91
N GLU A 848 33.46 32.04 -0.59
CA GLU A 848 34.32 32.51 0.51
C GLU A 848 33.54 32.78 1.80
N ASP A 849 32.23 32.50 1.81
CA ASP A 849 31.29 32.76 2.91
C ASP A 849 30.95 34.24 3.15
N ASN A 850 31.23 35.12 2.19
CA ASN A 850 30.85 36.52 2.26
C ASN A 850 29.38 36.73 1.88
N ILE A 851 28.66 37.58 2.62
CA ILE A 851 27.29 37.97 2.27
C ILE A 851 27.32 39.08 1.23
N ILE A 852 26.85 38.78 0.02
CA ILE A 852 26.77 39.71 -1.10
C ILE A 852 25.33 40.18 -1.27
N ARG A 853 25.07 41.48 -1.06
CA ARG A 853 23.73 42.08 -1.20
C ARG A 853 23.35 42.29 -2.66
N PHE A 854 22.09 42.06 -2.95
CA PHE A 854 21.46 42.27 -4.24
C PHE A 854 21.13 43.76 -4.45
N ASN A 855 22.17 44.60 -4.55
CA ASN A 855 22.18 45.93 -5.19
C ASN A 855 23.50 46.71 -4.97
N SER A 856 24.64 46.06 -5.14
CA SER A 856 25.91 46.74 -5.38
C SER A 856 26.56 46.11 -6.60
N ALA A 857 27.01 46.95 -7.53
CA ALA A 857 27.65 46.64 -8.81
C ALA A 857 28.29 45.24 -8.88
N SER A 858 27.95 44.51 -9.96
CA SER A 858 28.49 43.20 -10.34
C SER A 858 29.94 42.97 -9.86
N PRO A 859 30.26 41.86 -9.16
CA PRO A 859 31.64 41.53 -8.88
C PRO A 859 32.37 41.38 -10.22
N LYS A 860 33.40 42.20 -10.45
CA LYS A 860 34.30 42.01 -11.59
C LYS A 860 34.94 40.63 -11.42
N VAL A 861 34.66 39.74 -12.37
CA VAL A 861 35.40 38.49 -12.52
C VAL A 861 36.88 38.85 -12.67
N LEU A 862 37.69 38.52 -11.67
CA LEU A 862 39.14 38.55 -11.78
C LEU A 862 39.54 37.51 -12.84
N LYS A 863 40.07 37.99 -13.96
CA LYS A 863 40.74 37.12 -14.93
C LYS A 863 41.96 36.49 -14.24
N PRO A 864 42.25 35.21 -14.48
CA PRO A 864 43.52 34.61 -14.03
C PRO A 864 44.67 35.36 -14.69
N THR A 865 45.62 35.84 -13.89
CA THR A 865 46.92 36.31 -14.36
C THR A 865 47.86 35.11 -14.51
N GLY A 866 48.39 34.91 -15.72
CA GLY A 866 49.61 34.15 -16.00
C GLY A 866 49.46 32.64 -15.99
#